data_AF-A0A960BP19-F1
#
_entry.id   AF-A0A960BP19-F1
#
_cell.length_a   1.000
_cell.length_b   1.000
_cell.length_c   1.000
_cell.angle_alpha   90.00
_cell.angle_beta   90.00
_cell.angle_gamma   90.00
#
_symmetry.space_group_name_H-M   'P 1'
#
loop_
_entity.id
_entity.type
_entity.pdbx_description
1 polymer ?
#
loop_
_entity_poly.entity_id
_entity_poly.type
_entity_poly.pdbx_seq_one_letter_code
_entity_poly.pdbx_strand_id
1 'polypeptide(L)'
;MVVADVELVDRLRTHGPEGLRDVYDQYSSRLFGYAMSVTHDPAMAEDAVQDSLLIAMGAIDKLREPSRFRSWLFSITRNECLRQLRHRGRMAFSEQSERELEQLADEVDLDKNLDQEHAAQLVQAALAMLSPADRDTMSIAIQNDLDSAATAEALGMSANHVHARMSRARAAMADAVRVVMLLGTNGKYCPELRRTIERTHEPGPLTRKRVLRHRRQCDDCERRSNKAVLSLASALAVPIVAAAPSSLSDRLFSHPQETQAQAAALAAEREFRPSDGFPVPVSPPGAGLLATPTALIAAASVVGVIALGAVIAAFVLLGGDSQDDLAPPVSAGSASPAPTGSTSPSPAPSRSAGDRPREAVVAAARQESSNGGAGAGAGSDAVVSGLPAGAAPGSSTSDSGSVGGGSGRGSGGSGGAGGNSNGGGNDGGGRDRTVLEAAFTVAGSGMIVRVDASGTRATGTGVEYSWRFGDGGRGSGKRTRHTYRESGTHRITLTVTDAEGQRSRTRHRVTVNSPPVAVFTVATAGLRVTVDASDSIDPTGDALEYAWDFTGDGVTDARGVTATHGYGRPGSHTISLLVADVLGASDTSTQTVSLNSAVSASFTSSANGLSVSVDASASSSNDSGPLSYSWDFTGDGAGDATGVTATHTYQTQGTKTIALTVTDALGASATTSASVVVNDDPVASFTTSVAGPVVSVDASASSDSSPLTYAWDFTGDGVTDATGVTASHTYTSSGNKTIELTVTDALGRTDSTTRTVSISGTPTAAFTIFETGGVVDVDASSSTDPFGLALTYDWTFESGPTATGVTASHFYTLPGTYAITLVVTNTDGLTDTLTQSVTVP
;
A
#
# COMPACT_ATOMS: atom_id res chain seq x y z
N MET A 1 0.97 17.11 12.76
CA MET A 1 1.96 17.29 13.85
C MET A 1 1.65 16.25 14.90
N VAL A 2 2.63 15.48 15.41
CA VAL A 2 2.36 14.42 16.40
C VAL A 2 2.10 15.06 17.76
N VAL A 3 0.96 14.74 18.37
CA VAL A 3 0.55 15.22 19.69
C VAL A 3 1.09 14.28 20.77
N ALA A 4 1.45 14.81 21.94
CA ALA A 4 1.96 13.99 23.04
C ALA A 4 0.84 13.14 23.67
N ASP A 5 1.12 11.89 24.03
CA ASP A 5 0.09 10.97 24.56
C ASP A 5 -0.60 11.50 25.83
N VAL A 6 0.14 12.21 26.67
CA VAL A 6 -0.38 12.87 27.88
C VAL A 6 -1.39 13.97 27.54
N GLU A 7 -1.16 14.69 26.45
CA GLU A 7 -2.05 15.75 25.95
C GLU A 7 -3.31 15.14 25.30
N LEU A 8 -3.18 14.02 24.58
CA LEU A 8 -4.32 13.27 24.06
C LEU A 8 -5.24 12.74 25.18
N VAL A 9 -4.67 12.24 26.28
CA VAL A 9 -5.44 11.82 27.47
C VAL A 9 -6.18 13.01 28.10
N ASP A 10 -5.54 14.17 28.17
CA ASP A 10 -6.16 15.38 28.73
C ASP A 10 -7.32 15.87 27.84
N ARG A 11 -7.13 15.92 26.51
CA ARG A 11 -8.18 16.26 25.54
C ARG A 11 -9.35 15.28 25.57
N LEU A 12 -9.11 13.97 25.67
CA LEU A 12 -10.18 12.98 25.85
C LEU A 12 -11.02 13.23 27.12
N ARG A 13 -10.39 13.64 28.21
CA ARG A 13 -11.08 13.91 29.49
C ARG A 13 -11.87 15.23 29.51
N THR A 14 -11.35 16.24 28.83
CA THR A 14 -11.89 17.60 28.85
C THR A 14 -12.87 17.89 27.71
N HIS A 15 -12.66 17.28 26.54
CA HIS A 15 -13.41 17.52 25.31
C HIS A 15 -14.12 16.28 24.73
N GLY A 16 -13.93 15.09 25.32
CA GLY A 16 -14.70 13.87 24.99
C GLY A 16 -14.67 13.53 23.49
N PRO A 17 -15.80 13.60 22.76
CA PRO A 17 -15.86 13.29 21.33
C PRO A 17 -14.91 14.10 20.45
N GLU A 18 -14.57 15.34 20.80
CA GLU A 18 -13.60 16.13 20.03
C GLU A 18 -12.17 15.62 20.26
N GLY A 19 -11.81 15.31 21.52
CA GLY A 19 -10.52 14.70 21.87
C GLY A 19 -10.34 13.28 21.31
N LEU A 20 -11.43 12.57 21.03
CA LEU A 20 -11.39 11.30 20.32
C LEU A 20 -10.92 11.44 18.87
N ARG A 21 -11.10 12.61 18.24
CA ARG A 21 -10.65 12.87 16.87
C ARG A 21 -9.12 12.97 16.78
N ASP A 22 -8.46 13.67 17.69
CA ASP A 22 -7.00 13.71 17.75
C ASP A 22 -6.39 12.30 17.96
N VAL A 23 -7.06 11.46 18.77
CA VAL A 23 -6.67 10.07 19.00
C VAL A 23 -6.90 9.21 17.75
N TYR A 24 -8.01 9.40 17.04
CA TYR A 24 -8.29 8.74 15.77
C TYR A 24 -7.22 9.07 14.73
N ASP A 25 -6.93 10.35 14.51
CA ASP A 25 -5.97 10.82 13.50
C ASP A 25 -4.54 10.32 13.79
N GLN A 26 -4.18 10.14 15.06
CA GLN A 26 -2.85 9.66 15.46
C GLN A 26 -2.72 8.12 15.54
N TYR A 27 -3.81 7.38 15.82
CA TYR A 27 -3.75 5.94 16.12
C TYR A 27 -4.56 5.01 15.22
N SER A 28 -5.60 5.47 14.52
CA SER A 28 -6.52 4.62 13.73
C SER A 28 -5.79 3.61 12.83
N SER A 29 -4.92 4.07 11.93
CA SER A 29 -4.15 3.21 11.02
C SER A 29 -3.20 2.22 11.72
N ARG A 30 -2.68 2.56 12.90
CA ARG A 30 -1.84 1.64 13.71
C ARG A 30 -2.70 0.57 14.39
N LEU A 31 -3.81 0.97 15.01
CA LEU A 31 -4.77 0.04 15.63
C LEU A 31 -5.40 -0.88 14.58
N PHE A 32 -5.70 -0.38 13.38
CA PHE A 32 -6.25 -1.16 12.27
C PHE A 32 -5.20 -2.14 11.69
N GLY A 33 -3.95 -1.69 11.49
CA GLY A 33 -2.85 -2.59 11.12
C GLY A 33 -2.61 -3.71 12.15
N TYR A 34 -2.67 -3.40 13.45
CA TYR A 34 -2.63 -4.40 14.52
C TYR A 34 -3.85 -5.34 14.45
N ALA A 35 -5.06 -4.79 14.38
CA ALA A 35 -6.31 -5.56 14.37
C ALA A 35 -6.36 -6.53 13.18
N MET A 36 -6.01 -6.08 11.97
CA MET A 36 -5.85 -6.91 10.77
C MET A 36 -4.86 -8.08 11.00
N SER A 37 -3.72 -7.82 11.67
CA SER A 37 -2.75 -8.87 12.00
C SER A 37 -3.27 -9.92 12.99
N VAL A 38 -4.40 -9.66 13.65
CA VAL A 38 -5.06 -10.56 14.61
C VAL A 38 -6.29 -11.22 13.97
N THR A 39 -7.21 -10.44 13.38
CA THR A 39 -8.49 -10.92 12.83
C THR A 39 -8.34 -11.62 11.48
N HIS A 40 -7.43 -11.15 10.62
CA HIS A 40 -7.29 -11.55 9.20
C HIS A 40 -8.58 -11.28 8.40
N ASP A 41 -9.31 -10.24 8.78
CA ASP A 41 -10.63 -9.89 8.26
C ASP A 41 -10.84 -8.37 8.42
N PRO A 42 -11.06 -7.61 7.31
CA PRO A 42 -11.20 -6.16 7.35
C PRO A 42 -12.40 -5.67 8.18
N ALA A 43 -13.56 -6.30 8.07
CA ALA A 43 -14.75 -5.88 8.78
C ALA A 43 -14.59 -6.11 10.29
N MET A 44 -14.10 -7.29 10.69
CA MET A 44 -13.80 -7.57 12.10
C MET A 44 -12.66 -6.69 12.65
N ALA A 45 -11.72 -6.25 11.81
CA ALA A 45 -10.67 -5.31 12.22
C ALA A 45 -11.24 -3.90 12.43
N GLU A 46 -12.09 -3.43 11.53
CA GLU A 46 -12.74 -2.12 11.62
C GLU A 46 -13.64 -2.05 12.87
N ASP A 47 -14.51 -3.04 13.07
CA ASP A 47 -15.40 -3.12 14.24
C ASP A 47 -14.60 -3.21 15.56
N ALA A 48 -13.51 -4.00 15.60
CA ALA A 48 -12.67 -4.09 16.79
C ALA A 48 -11.93 -2.77 17.10
N VAL A 49 -11.56 -1.97 16.09
CA VAL A 49 -10.98 -0.63 16.30
C VAL A 49 -12.06 0.38 16.70
N GLN A 50 -13.28 0.29 16.14
CA GLN A 50 -14.42 1.11 16.55
C GLN A 50 -14.72 0.88 18.05
N ASP A 51 -14.92 -0.37 18.46
CA ASP A 51 -15.11 -0.75 19.87
C ASP A 51 -13.95 -0.24 20.74
N SER A 52 -12.70 -0.37 20.27
CA SER A 52 -11.51 0.09 21.02
C SER A 52 -11.53 1.59 21.32
N LEU A 53 -11.88 2.40 20.32
CA LEU A 53 -11.89 3.85 20.42
C LEU A 53 -13.06 4.34 21.27
N LEU A 54 -14.22 3.70 21.16
CA LEU A 54 -15.38 3.94 22.03
C LEU A 54 -15.06 3.58 23.50
N ILE A 55 -14.47 2.41 23.75
CA ILE A 55 -14.06 1.97 25.10
C ILE A 55 -12.96 2.90 25.65
N ALA A 56 -12.01 3.35 24.81
CA ALA A 56 -10.97 4.28 25.22
C ALA A 56 -11.56 5.63 25.66
N MET A 57 -12.57 6.17 24.94
CA MET A 57 -13.28 7.38 25.35
C MET A 57 -14.08 7.16 26.64
N GLY A 58 -14.88 6.09 26.73
CA GLY A 58 -15.73 5.82 27.90
C GLY A 58 -14.97 5.39 29.17
N ALA A 59 -13.72 4.93 29.05
CA ALA A 59 -12.90 4.44 30.16
C ALA A 59 -11.66 5.30 30.46
N ILE A 60 -11.48 6.47 29.85
CA ILE A 60 -10.26 7.29 30.02
C ILE A 60 -9.98 7.69 31.47
N ASP A 61 -11.02 7.82 32.30
CA ASP A 61 -10.91 8.10 33.74
C ASP A 61 -10.39 6.92 34.57
N LYS A 62 -10.35 5.70 34.00
CA LYS A 62 -9.77 4.53 34.67
C LYS A 62 -8.24 4.56 34.60
N LEU A 63 -7.66 5.11 33.52
CA LEU A 63 -6.22 5.16 33.29
C LEU A 63 -5.52 6.10 34.30
N ARG A 64 -4.82 5.54 35.28
CA ARG A 64 -4.16 6.32 36.34
C ARG A 64 -2.94 7.12 35.85
N GLU A 65 -2.25 6.63 34.84
CA GLU A 65 -0.94 7.13 34.40
C GLU A 65 -0.99 7.50 32.91
N PRO A 66 -1.20 8.78 32.54
CA PRO A 66 -1.36 9.21 31.15
C PRO A 66 -0.20 8.84 30.21
N SER A 67 1.03 8.73 30.73
CA SER A 67 2.21 8.28 30.00
C SER A 67 2.11 6.85 29.45
N ARG A 68 1.18 6.04 29.97
CA ARG A 68 0.94 4.64 29.57
C ARG A 68 -0.26 4.49 28.63
N PHE A 69 -0.78 5.60 28.08
CA PHE A 69 -1.90 5.59 27.14
C PHE A 69 -1.68 4.67 25.94
N ARG A 70 -0.46 4.61 25.37
CA ARG A 70 -0.12 3.68 24.28
C ARG A 70 -0.31 2.20 24.69
N SER A 71 0.35 1.73 25.75
CA SER A 71 0.22 0.33 26.20
C SER A 71 -1.20 0.01 26.65
N TRP A 72 -1.91 0.98 27.22
CA TRP A 72 -3.33 0.88 27.60
C TRP A 72 -4.24 0.69 26.37
N LEU A 73 -4.15 1.58 25.37
CA LEU A 73 -4.99 1.54 24.17
C LEU A 73 -4.81 0.24 23.38
N PHE A 74 -3.56 -0.18 23.14
CA PHE A 74 -3.30 -1.47 22.48
C PHE A 74 -3.80 -2.68 23.29
N SER A 75 -3.83 -2.60 24.63
CA SER A 75 -4.42 -3.67 25.45
C SER A 75 -5.94 -3.77 25.34
N ILE A 76 -6.64 -2.66 25.05
CA ILE A 76 -8.07 -2.64 24.73
C ILE A 76 -8.28 -3.31 23.37
N THR A 77 -7.59 -2.86 22.31
CA THR A 77 -7.75 -3.43 20.96
C THR A 77 -7.42 -4.91 20.89
N ARG A 78 -6.35 -5.33 21.56
CA ARG A 78 -6.02 -6.75 21.77
C ARG A 78 -7.19 -7.54 22.35
N ASN A 79 -7.87 -6.99 23.34
CA ASN A 79 -8.99 -7.65 24.01
C ASN A 79 -10.24 -7.70 23.12
N GLU A 80 -10.58 -6.64 22.40
CA GLU A 80 -11.74 -6.64 21.48
C GLU A 80 -11.51 -7.58 20.29
N CYS A 81 -10.34 -7.55 19.63
CA CYS A 81 -10.01 -8.50 18.55
C CYS A 81 -10.13 -9.97 19.01
N LEU A 82 -9.68 -10.28 20.24
CA LEU A 82 -9.80 -11.63 20.81
C LEU A 82 -11.25 -11.97 21.23
N ARG A 83 -12.11 -11.00 21.53
CA ARG A 83 -13.56 -11.26 21.70
C ARG A 83 -14.24 -11.52 20.37
N GLN A 84 -14.01 -10.68 19.35
CA GLN A 84 -14.55 -10.88 18.01
C GLN A 84 -14.15 -12.26 17.45
N LEU A 85 -12.89 -12.69 17.62
CA LEU A 85 -12.44 -14.05 17.27
C LEU A 85 -13.10 -15.17 18.09
N ARG A 86 -13.51 -14.94 19.35
CA ARG A 86 -14.31 -15.94 20.11
C ARG A 86 -15.76 -16.02 19.62
N HIS A 87 -16.34 -14.90 19.16
CA HIS A 87 -17.69 -14.89 18.57
C HIS A 87 -17.69 -15.60 17.21
N ARG A 88 -16.73 -15.30 16.32
CA ARG A 88 -16.48 -16.10 15.12
C ARG A 88 -16.11 -17.55 15.44
N GLY A 89 -15.45 -17.82 16.56
CA GLY A 89 -15.24 -19.20 17.05
C GLY A 89 -16.52 -20.01 17.33
N ARG A 90 -17.73 -19.42 17.22
CA ARG A 90 -19.04 -20.08 17.32
C ARG A 90 -19.81 -20.14 15.99
N MET A 91 -19.33 -19.49 14.93
CA MET A 91 -19.99 -19.39 13.61
C MET A 91 -18.96 -19.72 12.52
N ALA A 92 -19.23 -20.72 11.67
CA ALA A 92 -18.21 -21.40 10.88
C ALA A 92 -17.45 -20.51 9.86
N PHE A 93 -16.29 -21.00 9.43
CA PHE A 93 -15.35 -20.32 8.53
C PHE A 93 -15.90 -20.18 7.10
N SER A 94 -15.37 -19.21 6.33
CA SER A 94 -15.74 -18.93 4.94
C SER A 94 -14.58 -19.22 3.98
N GLU A 95 -14.90 -19.74 2.79
CA GLU A 95 -13.97 -20.13 1.72
C GLU A 95 -13.16 -18.97 1.12
N GLN A 96 -13.56 -17.73 1.39
CA GLN A 96 -13.06 -16.54 0.67
C GLN A 96 -11.56 -16.29 0.89
N SER A 97 -11.04 -16.60 2.08
CA SER A 97 -9.62 -16.40 2.43
C SER A 97 -8.64 -17.36 1.72
N GLU A 98 -9.13 -18.38 1.03
CA GLU A 98 -8.27 -19.31 0.28
C GLU A 98 -7.85 -18.72 -1.08
N ARG A 99 -8.74 -17.96 -1.73
CA ARG A 99 -8.55 -17.46 -3.11
C ARG A 99 -7.52 -16.32 -3.20
N GLU A 100 -7.49 -15.45 -2.21
CA GLU A 100 -6.55 -14.32 -2.14
C GLU A 100 -5.08 -14.78 -1.96
N LEU A 101 -4.86 -15.95 -1.35
CA LEU A 101 -3.52 -16.51 -1.15
C LEU A 101 -2.98 -17.29 -2.36
N GLU A 102 -3.87 -17.81 -3.22
CA GLU A 102 -3.45 -18.51 -4.44
C GLU A 102 -3.04 -17.51 -5.54
N GLN A 103 -3.69 -16.34 -5.62
CA GLN A 103 -3.28 -15.26 -6.53
C GLN A 103 -1.89 -14.68 -6.24
N LEU A 104 -1.46 -14.64 -4.97
CA LEU A 104 -0.11 -14.16 -4.59
C LEU A 104 1.03 -15.13 -4.98
N ALA A 105 0.73 -16.33 -5.49
CA ALA A 105 1.74 -17.37 -5.70
C ALA A 105 2.51 -17.27 -7.04
N ASP A 106 1.95 -16.59 -8.05
CA ASP A 106 2.49 -16.62 -9.43
C ASP A 106 3.49 -15.49 -9.76
N GLU A 107 3.54 -14.38 -9.00
CA GLU A 107 4.23 -13.14 -9.42
C GLU A 107 5.56 -12.83 -8.70
N VAL A 108 6.13 -13.78 -7.93
CA VAL A 108 7.40 -13.57 -7.21
C VAL A 108 8.63 -13.97 -8.06
N ASP A 109 9.13 -13.03 -8.86
CA ASP A 109 10.36 -13.18 -9.67
C ASP A 109 11.65 -12.98 -8.84
N LEU A 110 12.36 -14.08 -8.56
CA LEU A 110 13.39 -14.16 -7.51
C LEU A 110 14.79 -13.59 -7.87
N ASP A 111 15.01 -13.13 -9.11
CA ASP A 111 16.29 -12.55 -9.55
C ASP A 111 16.25 -11.01 -9.74
N LYS A 112 15.14 -10.34 -9.39
CA LYS A 112 15.04 -8.87 -9.30
C LYS A 112 15.22 -8.36 -7.87
N ASN A 113 15.55 -7.07 -7.73
CA ASN A 113 15.45 -6.39 -6.44
C ASN A 113 13.99 -6.37 -5.98
N LEU A 114 13.74 -6.77 -4.73
CA LEU A 114 12.40 -6.75 -4.14
C LEU A 114 12.00 -5.31 -3.80
N ASP A 115 11.01 -4.79 -4.52
CA ASP A 115 10.37 -3.52 -4.20
C ASP A 115 9.69 -3.57 -2.83
N GLN A 116 9.54 -2.39 -2.22
CA GLN A 116 9.06 -2.25 -0.84
C GLN A 116 7.64 -2.82 -0.62
N GLU A 117 6.81 -2.84 -1.65
CA GLU A 117 5.45 -3.38 -1.64
C GLU A 117 5.43 -4.93 -1.62
N HIS A 118 6.14 -5.56 -2.56
CA HIS A 118 6.37 -7.02 -2.56
C HIS A 118 7.00 -7.51 -1.24
N ALA A 119 7.90 -6.70 -0.65
CA ALA A 119 8.49 -6.99 0.64
C ALA A 119 7.44 -6.96 1.79
N ALA A 120 6.49 -6.02 1.78
CA ALA A 120 5.40 -5.96 2.77
C ALA A 120 4.45 -7.17 2.66
N GLN A 121 4.10 -7.58 1.43
CA GLN A 121 3.29 -8.78 1.18
C GLN A 121 3.96 -10.05 1.72
N LEU A 122 5.26 -10.24 1.47
CA LEU A 122 6.04 -11.36 2.03
C LEU A 122 6.08 -11.35 3.56
N VAL A 123 6.11 -10.17 4.20
CA VAL A 123 6.05 -10.04 5.66
C VAL A 123 4.66 -10.43 6.19
N GLN A 124 3.56 -10.06 5.53
CA GLN A 124 2.22 -10.53 5.92
C GLN A 124 2.08 -12.06 5.80
N ALA A 125 2.48 -12.64 4.67
CA ALA A 125 2.47 -14.09 4.47
C ALA A 125 3.34 -14.84 5.50
N ALA A 126 4.45 -14.24 5.94
CA ALA A 126 5.29 -14.80 7.00
C ALA A 126 4.67 -14.66 8.40
N LEU A 127 3.98 -13.54 8.69
CA LEU A 127 3.20 -13.35 9.92
C LEU A 127 2.06 -14.36 10.04
N ALA A 128 1.37 -14.69 8.93
CA ALA A 128 0.33 -15.72 8.90
C ALA A 128 0.85 -17.08 9.41
N MET A 129 2.12 -17.45 9.14
CA MET A 129 2.71 -18.72 9.59
C MET A 129 3.20 -18.75 11.05
N LEU A 130 3.17 -17.63 11.80
CA LEU A 130 3.53 -17.61 13.23
C LEU A 130 2.46 -18.28 14.10
N SER A 131 2.80 -18.59 15.36
CA SER A 131 1.75 -18.95 16.33
C SER A 131 0.99 -17.68 16.73
N PRO A 132 -0.33 -17.72 17.02
CA PRO A 132 -1.12 -16.51 17.27
C PRO A 132 -0.51 -15.59 18.33
N ALA A 133 -0.03 -16.16 19.44
CA ALA A 133 0.57 -15.38 20.53
C ALA A 133 2.03 -14.94 20.26
N ASP A 134 2.73 -15.51 19.28
CA ASP A 134 4.03 -14.96 18.82
C ASP A 134 3.82 -13.82 17.81
N ARG A 135 2.78 -13.93 16.97
CA ARG A 135 2.33 -12.89 16.03
C ARG A 135 1.87 -11.65 16.79
N ASP A 136 0.96 -11.82 17.77
CA ASP A 136 0.48 -10.82 18.72
C ASP A 136 1.64 -10.08 19.42
N THR A 137 2.61 -10.81 19.98
CA THR A 137 3.79 -10.22 20.62
C THR A 137 4.61 -9.36 19.64
N MET A 138 4.77 -9.81 18.40
CA MET A 138 5.63 -9.16 17.42
C MET A 138 4.96 -7.96 16.73
N SER A 139 3.63 -8.00 16.54
CA SER A 139 2.88 -6.86 16.02
C SER A 139 2.86 -5.71 17.01
N ILE A 140 2.56 -5.97 18.30
CA ILE A 140 2.59 -4.94 19.34
C ILE A 140 4.00 -4.32 19.46
N ALA A 141 5.06 -5.15 19.48
CA ALA A 141 6.42 -4.67 19.72
C ALA A 141 7.11 -4.00 18.51
N ILE A 142 6.93 -4.49 17.28
CA ILE A 142 7.63 -3.97 16.09
C ILE A 142 6.73 -3.08 15.22
N GLN A 143 5.50 -3.50 14.93
CA GLN A 143 4.67 -2.77 13.97
C GLN A 143 4.07 -1.49 14.55
N ASN A 144 4.03 -1.36 15.88
CA ASN A 144 3.40 -0.24 16.58
C ASN A 144 4.38 0.63 17.37
N ASP A 145 5.67 0.26 17.40
CA ASP A 145 6.77 0.97 18.08
C ASP A 145 6.58 1.10 19.61
N LEU A 146 6.16 0.01 20.26
CA LEU A 146 6.12 -0.09 21.73
C LEU A 146 7.40 -0.73 22.27
N ASP A 147 7.98 -0.12 23.31
CA ASP A 147 9.13 -0.70 24.00
C ASP A 147 8.80 -2.02 24.72
N SER A 148 9.83 -2.69 25.25
CA SER A 148 9.68 -4.00 25.90
C SER A 148 8.89 -3.99 27.23
N ALA A 149 8.72 -2.83 27.88
CA ALA A 149 7.89 -2.66 29.07
C ALA A 149 6.44 -2.36 28.67
N ALA A 150 6.22 -1.39 27.77
CA ALA A 150 4.91 -1.07 27.20
C ALA A 150 4.25 -2.31 26.54
N THR A 151 5.03 -3.11 25.80
CA THR A 151 4.58 -4.40 25.25
C THR A 151 4.20 -5.40 26.34
N ALA A 152 4.94 -5.46 27.44
CA ALA A 152 4.66 -6.37 28.55
C ALA A 152 3.37 -6.00 29.30
N GLU A 153 3.12 -4.72 29.51
CA GLU A 153 1.84 -4.22 30.03
C GLU A 153 0.68 -4.54 29.09
N ALA A 154 0.83 -4.27 27.79
CA ALA A 154 -0.22 -4.47 26.78
C ALA A 154 -0.62 -5.96 26.62
N LEU A 155 0.35 -6.88 26.77
CA LEU A 155 0.13 -8.32 26.76
C LEU A 155 -0.31 -8.91 28.11
N GLY A 156 -0.24 -8.15 29.22
CA GLY A 156 -0.46 -8.66 30.57
C GLY A 156 0.59 -9.68 31.03
N MET A 157 1.85 -9.50 30.60
CA MET A 157 2.97 -10.43 30.81
C MET A 157 4.14 -9.75 31.55
N SER A 158 5.08 -10.52 32.10
CA SER A 158 6.31 -9.93 32.64
C SER A 158 7.32 -9.60 31.53
N ALA A 159 8.10 -8.52 31.70
CA ALA A 159 9.07 -8.07 30.70
C ALA A 159 10.10 -9.17 30.34
N ASN A 160 10.55 -9.98 31.30
CA ASN A 160 11.41 -11.14 31.06
C ASN A 160 10.75 -12.19 30.15
N HIS A 161 9.44 -12.42 30.32
CA HIS A 161 8.70 -13.37 29.52
C HIS A 161 8.43 -12.83 28.11
N VAL A 162 8.16 -11.53 27.96
CA VAL A 162 8.09 -10.85 26.66
C VAL A 162 9.44 -10.86 25.94
N HIS A 163 10.55 -10.54 26.59
CA HIS A 163 11.87 -10.57 25.96
C HIS A 163 12.23 -11.98 25.44
N ALA A 164 12.00 -13.01 26.26
CA ALA A 164 12.18 -14.40 25.84
C ALA A 164 11.21 -14.82 24.72
N ARG A 165 9.98 -14.30 24.72
CA ARG A 165 9.00 -14.56 23.65
C ARG A 165 9.35 -13.85 22.35
N MET A 166 9.78 -12.60 22.42
CA MET A 166 10.15 -11.77 21.27
C MET A 166 11.41 -12.30 20.57
N SER A 167 12.38 -12.82 21.34
CA SER A 167 13.52 -13.56 20.79
C SER A 167 13.06 -14.77 19.95
N ARG A 168 12.11 -15.58 20.47
CA ARG A 168 11.52 -16.71 19.73
C ARG A 168 10.69 -16.25 18.53
N ALA A 169 9.92 -15.17 18.65
CA ALA A 169 9.09 -14.63 17.57
C ALA A 169 9.96 -14.17 16.38
N ARG A 170 11.02 -13.39 16.63
CA ARG A 170 11.99 -12.98 15.60
C ARG A 170 12.66 -14.17 14.90
N ALA A 171 13.09 -15.19 15.66
CA ALA A 171 13.63 -16.41 15.07
C ALA A 171 12.60 -17.18 14.23
N ALA A 172 11.36 -17.28 14.72
CA ALA A 172 10.25 -17.92 14.03
C ALA A 172 9.79 -17.14 12.79
N MET A 173 10.01 -15.82 12.74
CA MET A 173 9.75 -14.95 11.59
C MET A 173 10.78 -15.10 10.49
N ALA A 174 12.07 -15.10 10.84
CA ALA A 174 13.14 -15.42 9.88
C ALA A 174 12.94 -16.81 9.26
N ASP A 175 12.49 -17.80 10.05
CA ASP A 175 12.12 -19.13 9.57
C ASP A 175 10.75 -19.19 8.85
N ALA A 176 9.88 -18.18 8.98
CA ALA A 176 8.64 -18.07 8.20
C ALA A 176 8.87 -17.46 6.81
N VAL A 177 9.61 -16.34 6.72
CA VAL A 177 10.01 -15.71 5.43
C VAL A 177 10.71 -16.72 4.52
N ARG A 178 11.64 -17.52 5.09
CA ARG A 178 12.30 -18.63 4.37
C ARG A 178 11.33 -19.66 3.81
N VAL A 179 10.22 -19.92 4.49
CA VAL A 179 9.20 -20.87 4.00
C VAL A 179 8.35 -20.22 2.93
N VAL A 180 7.84 -18.99 3.12
CA VAL A 180 7.09 -18.26 2.08
C VAL A 180 7.88 -18.21 0.77
N MET A 181 9.16 -17.83 0.82
CA MET A 181 10.02 -17.79 -0.37
C MET A 181 10.23 -19.18 -1.01
N LEU A 182 10.32 -20.25 -0.21
CA LEU A 182 10.41 -21.61 -0.74
C LEU A 182 9.08 -22.10 -1.34
N LEU A 183 7.93 -21.69 -0.78
CA LEU A 183 6.60 -21.96 -1.35
C LEU A 183 6.42 -21.25 -2.70
N GLY A 184 6.81 -19.97 -2.81
CA GLY A 184 6.76 -19.19 -4.07
C GLY A 184 7.62 -19.76 -5.20
N THR A 185 8.62 -20.61 -4.90
CA THR A 185 9.30 -21.37 -5.98
C THR A 185 8.42 -22.46 -6.61
N ASN A 186 7.30 -22.84 -6.00
CA ASN A 186 6.49 -24.03 -6.26
C ASN A 186 7.34 -25.31 -6.50
N GLY A 187 8.48 -25.40 -5.81
CA GLY A 187 9.47 -26.46 -6.00
C GLY A 187 10.02 -26.60 -7.42
N LYS A 188 9.97 -25.55 -8.27
CA LYS A 188 10.60 -25.47 -9.60
C LYS A 188 12.06 -25.96 -9.58
N TYR A 189 12.78 -25.68 -8.48
CA TYR A 189 14.20 -26.03 -8.30
C TYR A 189 14.46 -27.22 -7.35
N CYS A 190 13.44 -27.87 -6.79
CA CYS A 190 13.61 -29.06 -5.94
C CYS A 190 12.36 -29.98 -5.96
N PRO A 191 12.43 -31.17 -6.59
CA PRO A 191 11.30 -32.09 -6.66
C PRO A 191 10.79 -32.60 -5.30
N GLU A 192 11.66 -32.77 -4.31
CA GLU A 192 11.25 -33.20 -2.97
C GLU A 192 10.59 -32.07 -2.16
N LEU A 193 10.95 -30.81 -2.43
CA LEU A 193 10.20 -29.66 -1.92
C LEU A 193 8.80 -29.63 -2.51
N ARG A 194 8.66 -29.81 -3.83
CA ARG A 194 7.35 -29.89 -4.51
C ARG A 194 6.45 -30.97 -3.90
N ARG A 195 6.94 -32.20 -3.73
CA ARG A 195 6.22 -33.28 -3.01
C ARG A 195 5.91 -32.97 -1.54
N THR A 196 6.65 -32.06 -0.92
CA THR A 196 6.36 -31.59 0.45
C THR A 196 5.24 -30.56 0.45
N ILE A 197 5.20 -29.67 -0.56
CA ILE A 197 4.15 -28.67 -0.79
C ILE A 197 2.83 -29.37 -1.14
N GLU A 198 2.81 -30.20 -2.18
CA GLU A 198 1.66 -30.97 -2.71
C GLU A 198 0.90 -31.79 -1.65
N ARG A 199 1.54 -32.12 -0.53
CA ARG A 199 0.94 -32.89 0.58
C ARG A 199 0.37 -32.01 1.71
N THR A 200 0.24 -30.71 1.49
CA THR A 200 -0.27 -29.71 2.44
C THR A 200 -1.38 -28.90 1.78
N HIS A 201 -2.47 -28.63 2.49
CA HIS A 201 -3.65 -27.95 1.92
C HIS A 201 -3.79 -26.49 2.35
N GLU A 202 -3.00 -26.02 3.33
CA GLU A 202 -3.03 -24.63 3.83
C GLU A 202 -1.61 -24.12 4.13
N PRO A 203 -1.30 -22.81 3.96
CA PRO A 203 -0.05 -22.20 4.38
C PRO A 203 -0.06 -21.83 5.89
N GLY A 204 0.16 -22.81 6.78
CA GLY A 204 0.09 -22.61 8.24
C GLY A 204 1.33 -23.04 9.05
N PRO A 205 1.27 -22.98 10.39
CA PRO A 205 2.36 -23.36 11.30
C PRO A 205 2.84 -24.82 11.16
N LEU A 206 1.98 -25.72 10.65
CA LEU A 206 2.35 -27.11 10.32
C LEU A 206 3.14 -27.19 9.01
N THR A 207 2.72 -26.44 8.00
CA THR A 207 3.40 -26.29 6.68
C THR A 207 4.79 -25.72 6.87
N ARG A 208 4.93 -24.66 7.69
CA ARG A 208 6.22 -24.13 8.13
C ARG A 208 7.11 -25.20 8.77
N LYS A 209 6.58 -26.04 9.67
CA LYS A 209 7.33 -27.16 10.28
C LYS A 209 7.76 -28.23 9.27
N ARG A 210 6.96 -28.51 8.23
CA ARG A 210 7.29 -29.48 7.17
C ARG A 210 8.39 -28.95 6.25
N VAL A 211 8.22 -27.74 5.71
CA VAL A 211 9.20 -27.12 4.79
C VAL A 211 10.53 -26.85 5.49
N LEU A 212 10.53 -26.42 6.77
CA LEU A 212 11.77 -26.28 7.55
C LEU A 212 12.47 -27.62 7.84
N ARG A 213 11.73 -28.73 7.96
CA ARG A 213 12.33 -30.07 8.08
C ARG A 213 13.05 -30.45 6.77
N HIS A 214 12.38 -30.25 5.63
CA HIS A 214 12.98 -30.50 4.31
C HIS A 214 14.20 -29.60 4.06
N ARG A 215 14.13 -28.29 4.36
CA ARG A 215 15.24 -27.34 4.22
C ARG A 215 16.52 -27.81 4.92
N ARG A 216 16.41 -28.33 6.15
CA ARG A 216 17.54 -28.89 6.94
C ARG A 216 18.08 -30.22 6.41
N GLN A 217 17.53 -30.73 5.31
CA GLN A 217 17.89 -31.99 4.66
C GLN A 217 18.16 -31.80 3.16
N CYS A 218 18.23 -30.55 2.67
CA CYS A 218 18.42 -30.22 1.27
C CYS A 218 19.23 -28.91 1.13
N ASP A 219 20.54 -29.07 0.87
CA ASP A 219 21.48 -27.96 0.80
C ASP A 219 21.08 -26.84 -0.17
N ASP A 220 20.41 -27.15 -1.29
CA ASP A 220 19.99 -26.12 -2.25
C ASP A 220 18.82 -25.28 -1.74
N CYS A 221 17.87 -25.90 -1.05
CA CYS A 221 16.80 -25.18 -0.35
C CYS A 221 17.38 -24.33 0.79
N GLU A 222 18.40 -24.82 1.51
CA GLU A 222 19.10 -24.03 2.53
C GLU A 222 19.91 -22.87 1.94
N ARG A 223 20.74 -23.11 0.92
CA ARG A 223 21.55 -22.08 0.23
C ARG A 223 20.67 -20.96 -0.32
N ARG A 224 19.61 -21.30 -1.07
CA ARG A 224 18.69 -20.32 -1.68
C ARG A 224 17.94 -19.50 -0.62
N SER A 225 17.35 -20.16 0.39
CA SER A 225 16.63 -19.46 1.45
C SER A 225 17.53 -18.65 2.40
N ASN A 226 18.82 -18.97 2.51
CA ASN A 226 19.78 -18.15 3.25
C ASN A 226 20.20 -16.90 2.47
N LYS A 227 20.44 -16.99 1.15
CA LYS A 227 20.79 -15.83 0.30
C LYS A 227 19.70 -14.76 0.34
N ALA A 228 18.43 -15.15 0.21
CA ALA A 228 17.30 -14.24 0.09
C ALA A 228 16.84 -13.58 1.41
N VAL A 229 17.22 -14.12 2.58
CA VAL A 229 16.96 -13.46 3.88
C VAL A 229 17.92 -12.31 4.14
N LEU A 230 19.16 -12.38 3.63
CA LEU A 230 20.15 -11.31 3.80
C LEU A 230 19.72 -10.02 3.07
N SER A 231 19.00 -10.13 1.95
CA SER A 231 18.42 -8.99 1.22
C SER A 231 17.12 -8.44 1.83
N LEU A 232 16.44 -9.19 2.72
CA LEU A 232 15.20 -8.76 3.40
C LEU A 232 15.38 -8.35 4.87
N ALA A 233 16.63 -8.28 5.35
CA ALA A 233 16.92 -7.91 6.74
C ALA A 233 16.43 -6.50 7.11
N SER A 234 16.37 -5.58 6.14
CA SER A 234 15.80 -4.22 6.28
C SER A 234 14.26 -4.21 6.24
N ALA A 235 13.64 -4.98 5.34
CA ALA A 235 12.19 -5.04 5.18
C ALA A 235 11.46 -5.51 6.46
N LEU A 236 12.09 -6.41 7.23
CA LEU A 236 11.57 -6.89 8.52
C LEU A 236 11.50 -5.83 9.64
N ALA A 237 11.99 -4.61 9.39
CA ALA A 237 11.88 -3.47 10.31
C ALA A 237 10.81 -2.44 9.89
N VAL A 238 10.11 -2.63 8.77
CA VAL A 238 9.08 -1.69 8.29
C VAL A 238 7.74 -1.97 9.00
N PRO A 239 7.12 -0.99 9.70
CA PRO A 239 5.79 -1.15 10.25
C PRO A 239 4.75 -1.17 9.13
N ILE A 240 3.84 -2.15 9.16
CA ILE A 240 2.80 -2.28 8.13
C ILE A 240 1.63 -1.37 8.48
N VAL A 241 1.70 -0.13 7.99
CA VAL A 241 0.63 0.87 8.14
C VAL A 241 -0.44 0.59 7.10
N ALA A 242 -1.44 -0.23 7.47
CA ALA A 242 -2.71 -0.25 6.74
C ALA A 242 -3.46 1.05 7.02
N ALA A 243 -3.92 1.74 5.98
CA ALA A 243 -4.81 2.89 6.17
C ALA A 243 -6.12 2.42 6.82
N ALA A 244 -6.61 3.15 7.83
CA ALA A 244 -7.94 2.88 8.38
C ALA A 244 -9.04 3.20 7.33
N PRO A 245 -10.11 2.41 7.22
CA PRO A 245 -11.23 2.69 6.32
C PRO A 245 -11.88 4.05 6.61
N SER A 246 -12.30 4.78 5.58
CA SER A 246 -13.02 6.06 5.74
C SER A 246 -14.32 5.89 6.52
N SER A 247 -15.02 4.78 6.29
CA SER A 247 -16.24 4.34 6.98
C SER A 247 -16.10 4.28 8.51
N LEU A 248 -14.90 4.05 9.03
CA LEU A 248 -14.63 4.06 10.47
C LEU A 248 -14.74 5.49 11.05
N SER A 249 -14.30 6.50 10.30
CA SER A 249 -14.42 7.90 10.71
C SER A 249 -15.87 8.39 10.62
N ASP A 250 -16.61 8.02 9.58
CA ASP A 250 -18.03 8.36 9.44
C ASP A 250 -18.86 7.72 10.55
N ARG A 251 -18.61 6.45 10.89
CA ARG A 251 -19.26 5.74 11.99
C ARG A 251 -18.98 6.37 13.36
N LEU A 252 -17.77 6.87 13.61
CA LEU A 252 -17.41 7.46 14.91
C LEU A 252 -17.90 8.91 15.07
N PHE A 253 -17.90 9.72 14.00
CA PHE A 253 -18.05 11.18 14.11
C PHE A 253 -19.34 11.76 13.54
N SER A 254 -20.18 10.97 12.86
CA SER A 254 -21.47 11.45 12.32
C SER A 254 -22.52 11.77 13.39
N HIS A 255 -22.57 11.01 14.49
CA HIS A 255 -23.61 11.11 15.53
C HIS A 255 -23.01 11.25 16.96
N PRO A 256 -22.34 12.37 17.31
CA PRO A 256 -21.48 12.46 18.50
C PRO A 256 -22.15 12.13 19.86
N GLN A 257 -23.46 12.39 20.00
CA GLN A 257 -24.21 12.04 21.22
C GLN A 257 -24.43 10.53 21.35
N GLU A 258 -24.67 9.83 20.23
CA GLU A 258 -24.80 8.38 20.19
C GLU A 258 -23.44 7.72 20.40
N THR A 259 -22.38 8.23 19.77
CA THR A 259 -20.98 7.84 20.02
C THR A 259 -20.64 7.92 21.51
N GLN A 260 -21.05 9.00 22.20
CA GLN A 260 -20.81 9.17 23.64
C GLN A 260 -21.62 8.18 24.50
N ALA A 261 -22.88 7.92 24.15
CA ALA A 261 -23.71 6.94 24.86
C ALA A 261 -23.20 5.49 24.66
N GLN A 262 -22.82 5.13 23.44
CA GLN A 262 -22.26 3.82 23.09
C GLN A 262 -20.91 3.59 23.80
N ALA A 263 -20.04 4.60 23.85
CA ALA A 263 -18.80 4.57 24.59
C ALA A 263 -19.00 4.31 26.09
N ALA A 264 -19.97 4.99 26.71
CA ALA A 264 -20.31 4.79 28.13
C ALA A 264 -20.84 3.37 28.39
N ALA A 265 -21.68 2.82 27.50
CA ALA A 265 -22.18 1.45 27.61
C ALA A 265 -21.07 0.40 27.45
N LEU A 266 -20.27 0.48 26.37
CA LEU A 266 -19.16 -0.44 26.12
C LEU A 266 -18.09 -0.38 27.23
N ALA A 267 -17.80 0.81 27.78
CA ALA A 267 -16.88 0.93 28.91
C ALA A 267 -17.45 0.33 30.21
N ALA A 268 -18.76 0.37 30.43
CA ALA A 268 -19.40 -0.25 31.60
C ALA A 268 -19.42 -1.79 31.53
N GLU A 269 -19.45 -2.37 30.33
CA GLU A 269 -19.34 -3.83 30.11
C GLU A 269 -17.91 -4.38 30.27
N ARG A 270 -16.89 -3.52 30.38
CA ARG A 270 -15.47 -3.90 30.36
C ARG A 270 -14.87 -3.82 31.77
N GLU A 271 -14.23 -4.91 32.22
CA GLU A 271 -13.56 -4.96 33.52
C GLU A 271 -12.14 -4.36 33.44
N PHE A 272 -11.85 -3.40 34.31
CA PHE A 272 -10.56 -2.72 34.42
C PHE A 272 -9.91 -2.93 35.79
N ARG A 273 -8.61 -3.21 35.80
CA ARG A 273 -7.81 -3.51 37.00
C ARG A 273 -7.68 -2.26 37.89
N PRO A 274 -8.15 -2.29 39.16
CA PRO A 274 -8.12 -1.10 40.03
C PRO A 274 -6.73 -0.54 40.33
N SER A 275 -5.67 -1.34 40.14
CA SER A 275 -4.26 -0.99 40.34
C SER A 275 -3.77 0.12 39.42
N ASP A 276 -4.04 -0.01 38.12
CA ASP A 276 -3.38 0.73 37.04
C ASP A 276 -4.35 1.18 35.93
N GLY A 277 -5.61 0.75 35.98
CA GLY A 277 -6.63 1.15 35.02
C GLY A 277 -6.67 0.34 33.72
N PHE A 278 -5.78 -0.63 33.55
CA PHE A 278 -5.72 -1.49 32.38
C PHE A 278 -6.85 -2.52 32.36
N PRO A 279 -7.41 -2.87 31.18
CA PRO A 279 -8.41 -3.91 31.08
C PRO A 279 -7.89 -5.27 31.55
N VAL A 280 -8.79 -6.15 31.97
CA VAL A 280 -8.46 -7.55 32.32
C VAL A 280 -8.13 -8.34 31.04
N PRO A 281 -6.96 -9.02 30.94
CA PRO A 281 -6.54 -9.67 29.69
C PRO A 281 -7.48 -10.80 29.21
N VAL A 282 -7.87 -10.73 27.93
CA VAL A 282 -8.69 -11.73 27.27
C VAL A 282 -7.81 -12.88 26.76
N SER A 283 -8.09 -14.11 27.20
CA SER A 283 -7.44 -15.32 26.69
C SER A 283 -7.89 -15.66 25.26
N PRO A 284 -6.99 -16.15 24.38
CA PRO A 284 -7.34 -16.48 23.00
C PRO A 284 -8.25 -17.72 22.89
N PRO A 285 -8.97 -17.90 21.76
CA PRO A 285 -9.70 -19.13 21.46
C PRO A 285 -8.82 -20.38 21.58
N GLY A 286 -9.40 -21.50 22.02
CA GLY A 286 -8.68 -22.77 22.17
C GLY A 286 -7.78 -22.88 23.41
N ALA A 287 -7.62 -21.84 24.24
CA ALA A 287 -6.87 -21.88 25.50
C ALA A 287 -7.59 -22.67 26.64
N GLY A 288 -8.47 -23.61 26.29
CA GLY A 288 -9.17 -24.47 27.24
C GLY A 288 -8.25 -25.56 27.80
N LEU A 289 -7.61 -25.27 28.92
CA LEU A 289 -6.92 -26.29 29.72
C LEU A 289 -7.92 -27.37 30.18
N LEU A 290 -7.43 -28.61 30.26
CA LEU A 290 -8.11 -29.70 30.98
C LEU A 290 -8.18 -29.35 32.47
N ALA A 291 -9.27 -28.69 32.86
CA ALA A 291 -9.52 -28.24 34.23
C ALA A 291 -9.86 -29.42 35.14
N THR A 292 -8.82 -30.09 35.66
CA THR A 292 -8.98 -30.98 36.82
C THR A 292 -9.42 -30.14 38.03
N PRO A 293 -10.49 -30.52 38.76
CA PRO A 293 -11.18 -29.61 39.68
C PRO A 293 -10.47 -29.51 41.04
N THR A 294 -9.35 -28.77 41.11
CA THR A 294 -8.53 -28.63 42.33
C THR A 294 -8.01 -27.21 42.62
N ALA A 295 -8.80 -26.17 42.34
CA ALA A 295 -8.47 -24.79 42.75
C ALA A 295 -9.71 -23.87 42.90
N LEU A 296 -10.58 -24.07 43.91
CA LEU A 296 -11.70 -23.13 44.17
C LEU A 296 -12.12 -22.97 45.65
N ILE A 297 -11.18 -23.10 46.61
CA ILE A 297 -11.38 -22.67 48.01
C ILE A 297 -10.13 -21.93 48.50
N ALA A 298 -10.09 -20.60 48.32
CA ALA A 298 -8.99 -19.75 48.82
C ALA A 298 -9.36 -18.26 48.99
N ALA A 299 -10.65 -17.92 49.21
CA ALA A 299 -11.11 -16.52 49.24
C ALA A 299 -12.26 -16.21 50.23
N ALA A 300 -12.44 -17.00 51.30
CA ALA A 300 -13.51 -16.75 52.29
C ALA A 300 -13.21 -17.36 53.68
N SER A 301 -12.27 -16.80 54.45
CA SER A 301 -11.97 -17.31 55.81
C SER A 301 -11.16 -16.38 56.73
N VAL A 302 -11.61 -15.13 56.98
CA VAL A 302 -11.22 -14.34 58.18
C VAL A 302 -12.39 -13.50 58.73
N VAL A 303 -13.43 -14.16 59.25
CA VAL A 303 -14.26 -13.75 60.42
C VAL A 303 -15.02 -15.02 60.86
N GLY A 304 -15.21 -15.25 62.17
CA GLY A 304 -16.14 -16.28 62.67
C GLY A 304 -15.50 -17.56 63.21
N VAL A 305 -14.80 -17.45 64.34
CA VAL A 305 -14.40 -18.62 65.15
C VAL A 305 -15.55 -18.99 66.10
N ILE A 306 -16.08 -20.22 66.03
CA ILE A 306 -16.73 -21.05 67.09
C ILE A 306 -17.68 -22.07 66.44
N ALA A 307 -17.65 -23.32 66.96
CA ALA A 307 -18.50 -24.48 66.59
C ALA A 307 -18.34 -24.99 65.13
N LEU A 308 -18.31 -26.30 64.86
CA LEU A 308 -18.60 -27.49 65.68
C LEU A 308 -17.65 -28.63 65.29
N GLY A 309 -17.16 -29.40 66.28
CA GLY A 309 -16.38 -30.62 66.06
C GLY A 309 -17.25 -31.89 66.09
N ALA A 310 -16.65 -33.01 65.63
CA ALA A 310 -17.32 -34.28 65.29
C ALA A 310 -18.14 -34.22 63.98
N VAL A 311 -18.23 -35.29 63.17
CA VAL A 311 -17.89 -36.70 63.41
C VAL A 311 -16.87 -37.23 62.40
N ILE A 312 -15.81 -37.88 62.90
CA ILE A 312 -15.07 -38.94 62.21
C ILE A 312 -15.48 -40.27 62.86
N ALA A 313 -15.47 -41.37 62.09
CA ALA A 313 -15.57 -42.79 62.50
C ALA A 313 -16.83 -43.58 62.10
N ALA A 314 -17.11 -43.65 60.79
CA ALA A 314 -17.74 -44.79 60.10
C ALA A 314 -17.46 -44.62 58.58
N PHE A 315 -17.20 -45.65 57.77
CA PHE A 315 -17.15 -47.09 58.02
C PHE A 315 -16.03 -47.69 57.15
N VAL A 316 -15.10 -48.45 57.73
CA VAL A 316 -14.18 -49.33 56.98
C VAL A 316 -14.79 -50.73 57.04
N LEU A 317 -14.94 -51.40 55.89
CA LEU A 317 -14.84 -52.85 55.65
C LEU A 317 -15.52 -53.25 54.32
N LEU A 318 -15.11 -54.41 53.77
CA LEU A 318 -15.56 -55.02 52.49
C LEU A 318 -15.11 -54.21 51.25
N GLY A 319 -14.65 -54.81 50.14
CA GLY A 319 -14.69 -56.21 49.68
C GLY A 319 -15.56 -56.31 48.41
N GLY A 320 -15.18 -56.97 47.31
CA GLY A 320 -14.01 -57.83 47.07
C GLY A 320 -13.69 -57.98 45.57
N ASP A 321 -13.38 -59.20 45.14
CA ASP A 321 -12.69 -59.56 43.88
C ASP A 321 -13.64 -60.11 42.77
N SER A 322 -13.05 -60.55 41.65
CA SER A 322 -13.53 -61.48 40.60
C SER A 322 -13.98 -60.92 39.23
N GLN A 323 -13.93 -61.81 38.24
CA GLN A 323 -13.96 -61.58 36.79
C GLN A 323 -15.36 -61.81 36.20
N ASP A 324 -15.57 -61.43 34.93
CA ASP A 324 -16.02 -62.41 33.91
C ASP A 324 -15.86 -61.88 32.46
N ASP A 325 -15.84 -62.81 31.51
CA ASP A 325 -15.78 -62.58 30.05
C ASP A 325 -17.15 -62.17 29.43
N LEU A 326 -17.14 -61.65 28.18
CA LEU A 326 -17.89 -62.19 27.02
C LEU A 326 -17.89 -61.29 25.76
N ALA A 327 -17.88 -61.91 24.57
CA ALA A 327 -17.94 -61.31 23.21
C ALA A 327 -18.22 -62.42 22.15
N PRO A 328 -18.32 -62.15 20.81
CA PRO A 328 -18.57 -60.90 20.09
C PRO A 328 -20.06 -60.74 19.65
N PRO A 329 -20.65 -61.25 18.52
CA PRO A 329 -20.15 -61.91 17.29
C PRO A 329 -20.60 -61.28 15.91
N VAL A 330 -19.89 -61.63 14.81
CA VAL A 330 -20.29 -61.66 13.35
C VAL A 330 -20.76 -60.36 12.62
N SER A 331 -20.64 -60.18 11.27
CA SER A 331 -20.20 -61.08 10.18
C SER A 331 -19.64 -60.39 8.90
N ALA A 332 -18.78 -61.10 8.14
CA ALA A 332 -18.47 -61.05 6.69
C ALA A 332 -18.00 -59.72 5.99
N GLY A 333 -17.16 -59.74 4.94
CA GLY A 333 -16.39 -60.85 4.32
C GLY A 333 -15.75 -60.52 2.94
N SER A 334 -14.75 -61.34 2.53
CA SER A 334 -14.06 -61.42 1.21
C SER A 334 -13.08 -60.30 0.76
N ALA A 335 -12.10 -60.53 -0.14
CA ALA A 335 -11.11 -61.63 -0.30
C ALA A 335 -9.97 -61.29 -1.33
N SER A 336 -8.77 -61.84 -1.08
CA SER A 336 -7.51 -62.03 -1.88
C SER A 336 -7.60 -62.24 -3.42
N PRO A 337 -6.49 -62.14 -4.23
CA PRO A 337 -5.14 -62.71 -3.93
C PRO A 337 -3.85 -61.97 -4.43
N ALA A 338 -2.69 -62.57 -4.13
CA ALA A 338 -1.30 -62.24 -4.58
C ALA A 338 -0.79 -63.32 -5.60
N PRO A 339 0.53 -63.65 -5.86
CA PRO A 339 1.86 -63.20 -5.37
C PRO A 339 2.81 -62.70 -6.54
N THR A 340 4.16 -62.73 -6.64
CA THR A 340 5.35 -63.40 -6.02
C THR A 340 6.68 -62.57 -6.15
N GLY A 341 7.74 -62.95 -5.41
CA GLY A 341 9.18 -62.85 -5.81
C GLY A 341 9.94 -61.49 -5.70
N SER A 342 11.27 -61.38 -5.93
CA SER A 342 12.37 -62.36 -5.71
C SER A 342 13.80 -61.74 -5.75
N THR A 343 14.68 -62.17 -4.83
CA THR A 343 16.17 -62.35 -4.85
C THR A 343 17.20 -61.43 -5.56
N SER A 344 18.31 -61.18 -4.82
CA SER A 344 19.67 -60.61 -5.10
C SER A 344 20.49 -61.22 -6.29
N PRO A 345 21.75 -60.80 -6.67
CA PRO A 345 22.77 -59.97 -5.96
C PRO A 345 23.63 -58.95 -6.80
N SER A 346 24.76 -58.48 -6.23
CA SER A 346 25.89 -57.64 -6.77
C SER A 346 26.84 -58.40 -7.75
N PRO A 347 27.92 -57.85 -8.41
CA PRO A 347 28.74 -56.63 -8.12
C PRO A 347 29.24 -55.79 -9.35
N ALA A 348 30.29 -54.96 -9.16
CA ALA A 348 31.01 -54.09 -10.14
C ALA A 348 32.32 -54.76 -10.69
N PRO A 349 33.35 -54.11 -11.32
CA PRO A 349 33.56 -52.71 -11.79
C PRO A 349 34.22 -52.54 -13.21
N SER A 350 34.58 -51.31 -13.61
CA SER A 350 35.32 -50.98 -14.86
C SER A 350 36.34 -49.82 -14.70
N ARG A 351 37.12 -49.45 -15.74
CA ARG A 351 38.28 -48.51 -15.71
C ARG A 351 38.67 -47.90 -17.10
N SER A 352 39.61 -46.94 -17.08
CA SER A 352 40.47 -46.43 -18.19
C SER A 352 39.97 -45.20 -19.00
N ALA A 353 40.80 -44.42 -19.73
CA ALA A 353 41.97 -43.58 -19.38
C ALA A 353 42.69 -43.06 -20.66
N GLY A 354 43.36 -41.89 -20.60
CA GLY A 354 44.11 -41.24 -21.71
C GLY A 354 43.27 -40.24 -22.54
N ASP A 355 43.82 -39.20 -23.19
CA ASP A 355 45.20 -38.66 -23.21
C ASP A 355 45.21 -37.14 -23.59
N ARG A 356 46.38 -36.49 -23.65
CA ARG A 356 46.64 -35.09 -24.12
C ARG A 356 47.41 -35.12 -25.49
N PRO A 357 48.10 -34.08 -26.05
CA PRO A 357 48.27 -32.65 -25.69
C PRO A 357 48.33 -31.62 -26.88
N ARG A 358 48.76 -30.36 -26.58
CA ARG A 358 49.40 -29.32 -27.45
C ARG A 358 48.52 -28.56 -28.47
N GLU A 359 48.43 -27.21 -28.44
CA GLU A 359 49.30 -26.10 -28.97
C GLU A 359 49.03 -25.74 -30.47
N ALA A 360 49.26 -24.52 -31.01
CA ALA A 360 49.20 -23.12 -30.49
C ALA A 360 49.49 -22.07 -31.64
N VAL A 361 49.17 -20.79 -31.39
CA VAL A 361 49.72 -19.52 -32.00
C VAL A 361 49.34 -19.09 -33.47
N VAL A 362 49.34 -17.75 -33.68
CA VAL A 362 49.35 -16.93 -34.93
C VAL A 362 48.03 -16.89 -35.75
N ALA A 363 47.36 -15.78 -36.15
CA ALA A 363 47.48 -14.29 -36.08
C ALA A 363 47.73 -13.54 -37.42
N ALA A 364 47.20 -12.29 -37.50
CA ALA A 364 47.34 -11.26 -38.55
C ALA A 364 46.65 -11.49 -39.93
N ALA A 365 46.28 -10.47 -40.74
CA ALA A 365 45.90 -9.06 -40.49
C ALA A 365 45.39 -8.33 -41.79
N ARG A 366 44.74 -7.16 -41.59
CA ARG A 366 44.85 -5.89 -42.39
C ARG A 366 44.01 -5.63 -43.66
N GLN A 367 43.90 -4.32 -43.96
CA GLN A 367 43.50 -3.61 -45.21
C GLN A 367 42.00 -3.54 -45.60
N GLU A 368 41.49 -2.51 -46.32
CA GLU A 368 41.75 -1.04 -46.37
C GLU A 368 40.77 -0.34 -47.37
N SER A 369 40.50 0.98 -47.23
CA SER A 369 39.94 1.88 -48.30
C SER A 369 38.48 1.60 -48.76
N SER A 370 37.65 2.49 -49.33
CA SER A 370 37.39 3.97 -49.32
C SER A 370 35.97 4.17 -49.98
N ASN A 371 35.40 5.30 -50.45
CA ASN A 371 35.78 6.71 -50.69
C ASN A 371 34.49 7.58 -50.87
N GLY A 372 34.60 8.92 -50.93
CA GLY A 372 33.63 9.80 -51.61
C GLY A 372 33.05 11.00 -50.84
N GLY A 373 32.87 12.16 -51.51
CA GLY A 373 32.19 13.36 -50.98
C GLY A 373 32.28 14.61 -51.88
N ALA A 374 31.44 15.63 -51.63
CA ALA A 374 31.46 17.01 -52.19
C ALA A 374 30.37 17.87 -51.48
N GLY A 375 30.41 19.21 -51.39
CA GLY A 375 31.48 20.19 -51.68
C GLY A 375 31.00 21.67 -51.75
N ALA A 376 31.89 22.63 -51.42
CA ALA A 376 31.87 24.11 -51.67
C ALA A 376 30.72 25.00 -51.11
N GLY A 377 30.92 26.33 -50.84
CA GLY A 377 32.15 27.15 -50.80
C GLY A 377 31.94 28.69 -50.79
N ALA A 378 32.98 29.47 -50.46
CA ALA A 378 33.12 30.97 -50.45
C ALA A 378 32.20 31.77 -49.49
N GLY A 379 32.44 33.04 -49.06
CA GLY A 379 33.50 34.08 -49.22
C GLY A 379 32.85 35.45 -48.79
N SER A 380 33.46 36.52 -48.24
CA SER A 380 34.79 37.15 -48.36
C SER A 380 34.94 38.38 -47.39
N ASP A 381 36.06 39.12 -47.53
CA ASP A 381 36.53 40.42 -46.95
C ASP A 381 35.53 41.62 -46.77
N ALA A 382 35.81 42.78 -46.13
CA ALA A 382 36.73 43.27 -45.06
C ALA A 382 36.55 44.83 -44.81
N VAL A 383 37.43 45.47 -44.00
CA VAL A 383 37.83 46.94 -43.96
C VAL A 383 37.13 47.98 -43.02
N VAL A 384 37.84 48.31 -41.91
CA VAL A 384 38.22 49.63 -41.30
C VAL A 384 37.24 50.83 -41.13
N SER A 385 37.04 51.29 -39.86
CA SER A 385 37.07 52.69 -39.30
C SER A 385 36.33 52.74 -37.93
N GLY A 386 36.62 53.55 -36.90
CA GLY A 386 37.65 54.56 -36.59
C GLY A 386 37.54 55.07 -35.10
N LEU A 387 38.51 55.86 -34.60
CA LEU A 387 38.58 56.49 -33.25
C LEU A 387 37.91 57.91 -33.21
N PRO A 388 37.82 58.71 -32.09
CA PRO A 388 38.56 58.67 -30.81
C PRO A 388 37.84 59.13 -29.47
N ALA A 389 38.62 59.08 -28.36
CA ALA A 389 38.62 59.95 -27.15
C ALA A 389 37.53 59.80 -26.03
N GLY A 390 37.89 60.12 -24.75
CA GLY A 390 36.91 60.07 -23.63
C GLY A 390 37.29 60.47 -22.17
N ALA A 391 38.55 60.37 -21.72
CA ALA A 391 39.06 60.84 -20.39
C ALA A 391 38.51 60.21 -19.06
N ALA A 392 39.26 60.42 -17.96
CA ALA A 392 38.93 60.12 -16.55
C ALA A 392 39.23 61.35 -15.68
N PRO A 393 38.67 61.48 -14.45
CA PRO A 393 39.43 61.17 -13.20
C PRO A 393 38.52 60.63 -12.06
N GLY A 394 38.96 60.32 -10.83
CA GLY A 394 40.29 60.19 -10.24
C GLY A 394 40.30 60.21 -8.69
N SER A 395 41.23 59.46 -8.07
CA SER A 395 41.82 59.57 -6.71
C SER A 395 41.00 59.97 -5.46
N SER A 396 41.12 59.16 -4.39
CA SER A 396 41.36 59.64 -3.02
C SER A 396 42.23 58.62 -2.25
N THR A 397 42.77 58.97 -1.07
CA THR A 397 43.83 58.24 -0.35
C THR A 397 43.56 58.10 1.16
N SER A 398 44.51 57.46 1.87
CA SER A 398 44.68 57.44 3.33
C SER A 398 43.84 56.40 4.09
N ASP A 399 44.27 55.84 5.24
CA ASP A 399 45.56 55.99 5.96
C ASP A 399 46.00 54.67 6.63
N SER A 400 47.14 54.72 7.30
CA SER A 400 47.88 53.68 7.99
C SER A 400 47.37 53.36 9.41
N GLY A 401 47.69 52.16 9.90
CA GLY A 401 47.42 51.74 11.28
C GLY A 401 48.31 50.57 11.70
N SER A 402 49.30 50.82 12.55
CA SER A 402 50.26 49.81 13.04
C SER A 402 50.62 50.04 14.51
N VAL A 403 50.32 49.08 15.38
CA VAL A 403 50.94 48.91 16.72
C VAL A 403 50.89 47.43 17.12
N GLY A 404 52.02 46.89 17.59
CA GLY A 404 52.09 45.74 18.51
C GLY A 404 51.91 44.33 17.88
N GLY A 405 52.57 43.27 18.38
CA GLY A 405 53.56 43.22 19.45
C GLY A 405 53.35 42.04 20.41
N GLY A 406 53.83 40.85 20.07
CA GLY A 406 53.73 39.66 20.92
C GLY A 406 54.79 38.61 20.61
N SER A 407 55.67 38.31 21.56
CA SER A 407 56.76 37.34 21.39
C SER A 407 56.48 36.02 22.13
N GLY A 408 56.38 34.91 21.39
CA GLY A 408 56.42 33.56 21.95
C GLY A 408 57.86 33.01 22.01
N ARG A 409 58.18 32.19 23.02
CA ARG A 409 59.52 31.61 23.27
C ARG A 409 59.45 30.09 23.44
N GLY A 410 60.56 29.41 23.12
CA GLY A 410 60.80 27.98 23.38
C GLY A 410 60.31 27.09 22.23
N SER A 411 60.97 25.97 21.89
CA SER A 411 62.14 25.31 22.48
C SER A 411 63.08 24.85 21.34
N GLY A 412 64.38 24.54 21.52
CA GLY A 412 65.06 24.09 22.72
C GLY A 412 65.32 22.59 22.63
N GLY A 413 66.24 22.17 21.77
CA GLY A 413 66.54 20.76 21.48
C GLY A 413 68.00 20.55 21.10
N SER A 414 68.82 20.14 22.06
CA SER A 414 70.26 19.89 21.88
C SER A 414 70.55 18.41 21.60
N GLY A 415 71.40 18.14 20.60
CA GLY A 415 71.98 16.82 20.37
C GLY A 415 73.42 16.95 19.90
N GLY A 416 74.39 16.38 20.63
CA GLY A 416 75.81 16.55 20.35
C GLY A 416 76.63 15.28 20.56
N ALA A 417 77.41 14.93 19.55
CA ALA A 417 78.53 13.97 19.55
C ALA A 417 79.33 14.21 18.24
N GLY A 418 80.64 14.00 18.15
CA GLY A 418 81.65 13.70 19.17
C GLY A 418 83.04 14.11 18.63
N GLY A 419 84.04 14.29 19.49
CA GLY A 419 85.32 14.91 19.13
C GLY A 419 86.50 13.94 18.88
N ASN A 420 87.68 14.56 18.75
CA ASN A 420 89.01 13.97 18.47
C ASN A 420 89.24 13.58 16.98
N SER A 421 90.44 13.75 16.40
CA SER A 421 91.74 13.93 17.06
C SER A 421 92.82 14.71 16.30
N ASN A 422 93.48 15.60 17.06
CA ASN A 422 94.93 15.92 17.11
C ASN A 422 95.69 16.46 15.87
N GLY A 423 96.68 17.33 16.14
CA GLY A 423 97.70 17.81 15.19
C GLY A 423 97.78 19.35 15.09
N GLY A 424 98.96 19.93 15.38
CA GLY A 424 99.19 21.37 15.26
C GLY A 424 100.66 21.72 14.99
N GLY A 425 100.89 22.91 14.41
CA GLY A 425 102.22 23.44 14.11
C GLY A 425 102.19 24.47 12.96
N ASN A 426 102.91 25.58 13.16
CA ASN A 426 103.30 26.64 12.20
C ASN A 426 103.31 26.29 10.69
N ASP A 427 103.01 27.19 9.75
CA ASP A 427 103.68 28.49 9.60
C ASP A 427 102.86 29.53 8.78
N GLY A 428 103.38 30.77 8.71
CA GLY A 428 102.77 31.89 7.96
C GLY A 428 103.00 31.86 6.44
N GLY A 429 102.02 32.34 5.67
CA GLY A 429 102.13 32.41 4.20
C GLY A 429 100.85 32.89 3.53
N GLY A 430 100.59 34.20 3.58
CA GLY A 430 99.40 34.81 2.98
C GLY A 430 99.37 34.69 1.46
N ARG A 431 98.61 33.72 0.95
CA ARG A 431 97.94 33.83 -0.35
C ARG A 431 96.47 34.04 -0.06
N ASP A 432 95.94 35.17 -0.51
CA ASP A 432 94.51 35.46 -0.36
C ASP A 432 93.70 34.37 -1.10
N ARG A 433 92.92 33.61 -0.35
CA ARG A 433 92.09 32.54 -0.91
C ARG A 433 90.78 33.19 -1.32
N THR A 434 90.60 33.42 -2.62
CA THR A 434 89.34 33.89 -3.17
C THR A 434 88.21 32.95 -2.76
N VAL A 435 87.35 33.42 -1.85
CA VAL A 435 86.24 32.62 -1.31
C VAL A 435 85.04 32.85 -2.21
N LEU A 436 84.72 31.85 -3.05
CA LEU A 436 83.50 31.83 -3.86
C LEU A 436 82.55 30.74 -3.33
N GLU A 437 81.54 31.14 -2.56
CA GLU A 437 80.52 30.26 -1.97
C GLU A 437 79.15 30.59 -2.56
N ALA A 438 78.69 29.75 -3.49
CA ALA A 438 77.37 29.90 -4.10
C ALA A 438 76.26 29.52 -3.10
N ALA A 439 75.35 30.45 -2.81
CA ALA A 439 74.21 30.24 -1.93
C ALA A 439 72.97 31.00 -2.43
N PHE A 440 71.79 30.38 -2.32
CA PHE A 440 70.53 30.95 -2.75
C PHE A 440 69.33 30.50 -1.91
N THR A 441 68.28 31.32 -1.92
CA THR A 441 66.94 30.99 -1.41
C THR A 441 65.97 30.74 -2.57
N VAL A 442 64.94 29.94 -2.30
CA VAL A 442 63.87 29.58 -3.25
C VAL A 442 62.53 29.97 -2.64
N ALA A 443 61.63 30.56 -3.43
CA ALA A 443 60.25 30.85 -3.03
C ALA A 443 59.33 30.73 -4.25
N GLY A 444 58.21 30.04 -4.14
CA GLY A 444 57.30 29.79 -5.26
C GLY A 444 55.92 29.34 -4.80
N SER A 445 54.98 29.29 -5.75
CA SER A 445 53.59 28.88 -5.54
C SER A 445 53.04 28.33 -6.86
N GLY A 446 52.48 27.11 -6.84
CA GLY A 446 52.13 26.39 -8.06
C GLY A 446 53.32 26.27 -9.02
N MET A 447 53.07 26.50 -10.31
CA MET A 447 54.04 26.31 -11.39
C MET A 447 55.17 27.36 -11.49
N ILE A 448 55.19 28.39 -10.63
CA ILE A 448 56.16 29.50 -10.70
C ILE A 448 57.10 29.52 -9.49
N VAL A 449 58.40 29.46 -9.75
CA VAL A 449 59.46 29.52 -8.74
C VAL A 449 60.37 30.72 -8.96
N ARG A 450 60.64 31.47 -7.88
CA ARG A 450 61.57 32.59 -7.82
C ARG A 450 62.82 32.16 -7.05
N VAL A 451 63.99 32.62 -7.49
CA VAL A 451 65.27 32.30 -6.87
C VAL A 451 66.12 33.55 -6.67
N ASP A 452 66.81 33.61 -5.53
CA ASP A 452 67.64 34.74 -5.13
C ASP A 452 68.99 34.27 -4.61
N ALA A 453 70.07 34.56 -5.35
CA ALA A 453 71.45 34.24 -4.99
C ALA A 453 72.08 35.25 -4.02
N SER A 454 71.31 36.13 -3.36
CA SER A 454 71.84 37.18 -2.48
C SER A 454 72.62 36.70 -1.26
N GLY A 455 72.53 35.41 -0.89
CA GLY A 455 73.38 34.80 0.13
C GLY A 455 74.79 34.41 -0.35
N THR A 456 75.07 34.48 -1.66
CA THR A 456 76.38 34.11 -2.25
C THR A 456 77.50 34.98 -1.70
N ARG A 457 78.58 34.35 -1.23
CA ARG A 457 79.81 35.04 -0.78
C ARG A 457 80.85 35.01 -1.89
N ALA A 458 81.46 36.16 -2.17
CA ALA A 458 82.52 36.36 -3.14
C ALA A 458 83.46 37.46 -2.62
N THR A 459 84.77 37.29 -2.79
CA THR A 459 85.78 38.32 -2.41
C THR A 459 86.12 39.29 -3.55
N GLY A 460 85.73 38.97 -4.80
CA GLY A 460 85.98 39.78 -6.00
C GLY A 460 84.73 40.45 -6.57
N THR A 461 84.94 41.46 -7.42
CA THR A 461 83.89 42.14 -8.21
C THR A 461 83.77 41.54 -9.60
N GLY A 462 82.55 41.42 -10.14
CA GLY A 462 82.32 40.85 -11.48
C GLY A 462 81.78 39.41 -11.46
N VAL A 463 80.93 39.09 -10.47
CA VAL A 463 80.39 37.74 -10.27
C VAL A 463 79.21 37.47 -11.21
N GLU A 464 79.33 36.44 -12.05
CA GLU A 464 78.25 35.91 -12.89
C GLU A 464 77.42 34.85 -12.17
N TYR A 465 76.11 34.84 -12.45
CA TYR A 465 75.13 33.91 -11.89
C TYR A 465 74.44 33.16 -13.03
N SER A 466 74.54 31.83 -13.05
CA SER A 466 73.93 30.97 -14.07
C SER A 466 73.07 29.87 -13.43
N TRP A 467 71.83 29.77 -13.88
CA TRP A 467 70.81 28.89 -13.32
C TRP A 467 70.42 27.78 -14.29
N ARG A 468 70.16 26.58 -13.74
CA ARG A 468 69.44 25.50 -14.43
C ARG A 468 68.31 25.01 -13.52
N PHE A 469 67.09 24.92 -14.02
CA PHE A 469 65.90 24.70 -13.18
C PHE A 469 65.53 23.22 -12.99
N GLY A 470 65.91 22.35 -13.91
CA GLY A 470 65.75 20.89 -13.82
C GLY A 470 65.14 20.30 -15.10
N ASP A 471 64.13 21.00 -15.61
CA ASP A 471 63.33 20.77 -16.83
C ASP A 471 64.01 21.20 -18.15
N GLY A 472 65.34 21.37 -18.13
CA GLY A 472 66.08 22.01 -19.23
C GLY A 472 66.07 23.54 -19.22
N GLY A 473 65.16 24.17 -18.46
CA GLY A 473 65.08 25.62 -18.27
C GLY A 473 66.36 26.23 -17.70
N ARG A 474 66.65 27.47 -18.11
CA ARG A 474 67.86 28.22 -17.73
C ARG A 474 67.55 29.67 -17.42
N GLY A 475 68.39 30.29 -16.59
CA GLY A 475 68.34 31.71 -16.30
C GLY A 475 69.73 32.29 -15.99
N SER A 476 69.81 33.60 -15.87
CA SER A 476 71.00 34.33 -15.48
C SER A 476 70.66 35.45 -14.49
N GLY A 477 71.69 36.06 -13.89
CA GLY A 477 71.55 37.19 -12.97
C GLY A 477 71.24 36.77 -11.52
N LYS A 478 71.47 37.71 -10.58
CA LYS A 478 71.43 37.44 -9.13
C LYS A 478 70.05 37.04 -8.59
N ARG A 479 68.99 37.53 -9.23
CA ARG A 479 67.58 37.19 -8.96
C ARG A 479 66.90 36.84 -10.27
N THR A 480 66.10 35.77 -10.30
CA THR A 480 65.33 35.39 -11.48
C THR A 480 64.09 34.57 -11.12
N ARG A 481 63.23 34.31 -12.09
CA ARG A 481 62.03 33.46 -11.97
C ARG A 481 61.99 32.45 -13.10
N HIS A 482 61.40 31.29 -12.83
CA HIS A 482 61.14 30.25 -13.81
C HIS A 482 59.71 29.75 -13.67
N THR A 483 59.09 29.40 -14.81
CA THR A 483 57.78 28.77 -14.87
C THR A 483 57.98 27.39 -15.48
N TYR A 484 57.67 26.36 -14.70
CA TYR A 484 57.77 24.97 -15.14
C TYR A 484 56.59 24.62 -16.05
N ARG A 485 56.77 23.61 -16.91
CA ARG A 485 55.73 23.07 -17.80
C ARG A 485 55.08 21.79 -17.28
N GLU A 486 55.81 21.07 -16.44
CA GLU A 486 55.41 19.82 -15.81
C GLU A 486 55.65 19.98 -14.29
N SER A 487 54.69 19.53 -13.48
CA SER A 487 54.75 19.55 -12.02
C SER A 487 55.74 18.49 -11.48
N GLY A 488 55.87 18.40 -10.15
CA GLY A 488 56.76 17.45 -9.46
C GLY A 488 58.07 18.05 -8.94
N THR A 489 59.03 17.18 -8.60
CA THR A 489 60.27 17.58 -7.89
C THR A 489 61.41 17.96 -8.84
N HIS A 490 61.58 19.27 -9.06
CA HIS A 490 62.64 19.83 -9.90
C HIS A 490 63.91 20.17 -9.10
N ARG A 491 65.09 20.17 -9.77
CA ARG A 491 66.40 20.29 -9.11
C ARG A 491 67.19 21.51 -9.58
N ILE A 492 66.82 22.67 -9.03
CA ILE A 492 67.51 23.94 -9.28
C ILE A 492 68.99 23.82 -8.93
N THR A 493 69.84 24.22 -9.86
CA THR A 493 71.30 24.27 -9.71
C THR A 493 71.78 25.67 -10.04
N LEU A 494 72.30 26.37 -9.04
CA LEU A 494 73.02 27.63 -9.21
C LEU A 494 74.49 27.33 -9.46
N THR A 495 75.05 27.89 -10.52
CA THR A 495 76.50 27.98 -10.74
C THR A 495 76.89 29.45 -10.75
N VAL A 496 77.83 29.82 -9.89
CA VAL A 496 78.42 31.15 -9.77
C VAL A 496 79.83 31.10 -10.35
N THR A 497 80.23 32.13 -11.10
CA THR A 497 81.59 32.29 -11.64
C THR A 497 82.12 33.67 -11.22
N ASP A 498 83.38 33.79 -10.80
CA ASP A 498 84.03 35.10 -10.57
C ASP A 498 84.84 35.58 -11.80
N ALA A 499 85.40 36.79 -11.73
CA ALA A 499 86.15 37.39 -12.85
C ALA A 499 87.44 36.62 -13.19
N GLU A 500 88.00 35.93 -12.19
CA GLU A 500 89.15 35.04 -12.27
C GLU A 500 88.80 33.63 -12.79
N GLY A 501 87.52 33.37 -13.07
CA GLY A 501 87.02 32.13 -13.66
C GLY A 501 86.87 30.96 -12.69
N GLN A 502 87.02 31.17 -11.38
CA GLN A 502 86.66 30.17 -10.38
C GLN A 502 85.15 29.94 -10.37
N ARG A 503 84.73 28.72 -10.02
CA ARG A 503 83.32 28.31 -10.14
C ARG A 503 82.82 27.62 -8.89
N SER A 504 81.76 28.16 -8.31
CA SER A 504 81.08 27.60 -7.15
C SER A 504 79.68 27.13 -7.54
N ARG A 505 79.20 26.02 -6.97
CA ARG A 505 77.95 25.40 -7.40
C ARG A 505 77.19 24.77 -6.25
N THR A 506 75.95 25.21 -6.07
CA THR A 506 75.00 24.68 -5.08
C THR A 506 73.71 24.20 -5.76
N ARG A 507 72.89 23.44 -5.04
CA ARG A 507 71.66 22.84 -5.55
C ARG A 507 70.55 22.87 -4.49
N HIS A 508 69.31 23.00 -4.95
CA HIS A 508 68.11 22.87 -4.15
C HIS A 508 67.11 21.97 -4.88
N ARG A 509 66.23 21.28 -4.16
CA ARG A 509 65.05 20.62 -4.75
C ARG A 509 63.84 21.51 -4.48
N VAL A 510 62.95 21.66 -5.44
CA VAL A 510 61.67 22.34 -5.27
C VAL A 510 60.58 21.42 -5.81
N THR A 511 59.54 21.18 -5.02
CA THR A 511 58.32 20.56 -5.52
C THR A 511 57.46 21.66 -6.12
N VAL A 512 56.96 21.42 -7.32
CA VAL A 512 56.20 22.37 -8.12
C VAL A 512 54.83 21.75 -8.34
N ASN A 513 53.78 22.37 -7.83
CA ASN A 513 52.45 21.77 -7.86
C ASN A 513 51.57 22.30 -9.00
N SER A 514 50.68 21.43 -9.49
CA SER A 514 49.52 21.76 -10.33
C SER A 514 48.26 21.54 -9.49
N PRO A 515 47.16 22.29 -9.70
CA PRO A 515 45.89 21.95 -9.06
C PRO A 515 45.40 20.56 -9.51
N PRO A 516 44.57 19.90 -8.69
CA PRO A 516 43.85 18.70 -9.09
C PRO A 516 42.82 18.99 -10.19
N VAL A 517 42.13 17.95 -10.66
CA VAL A 517 40.99 18.06 -11.60
C VAL A 517 39.75 17.52 -10.90
N ALA A 518 38.75 18.38 -10.69
CA ALA A 518 37.51 18.04 -10.00
C ALA A 518 36.48 17.44 -10.97
N VAL A 519 36.15 16.16 -10.77
CA VAL A 519 35.18 15.40 -11.58
C VAL A 519 34.26 14.62 -10.65
N PHE A 520 32.96 14.69 -10.88
CA PHE A 520 31.98 13.87 -10.17
C PHE A 520 30.78 13.46 -11.03
N THR A 521 30.04 12.48 -10.53
CA THR A 521 28.74 12.05 -11.04
C THR A 521 27.66 12.24 -9.97
N VAL A 522 26.40 12.37 -10.41
CA VAL A 522 25.21 12.53 -9.56
C VAL A 522 24.19 11.46 -9.91
N ALA A 523 23.64 10.79 -8.89
CA ALA A 523 22.48 9.91 -9.00
C ALA A 523 21.34 10.43 -8.11
N THR A 524 20.09 10.31 -8.57
CA THR A 524 18.90 10.86 -7.92
C THR A 524 17.94 9.76 -7.46
N ALA A 525 17.26 9.99 -6.33
CA ALA A 525 16.20 9.14 -5.80
C ALA A 525 15.14 10.01 -5.10
N GLY A 526 14.17 10.50 -5.87
CA GLY A 526 13.25 11.55 -5.43
C GLY A 526 14.04 12.80 -4.99
N LEU A 527 13.76 13.31 -3.79
CA LEU A 527 14.46 14.47 -3.22
C LEU A 527 15.87 14.17 -2.63
N ARG A 528 16.43 12.97 -2.85
CA ARG A 528 17.80 12.62 -2.45
C ARG A 528 18.75 12.59 -3.63
N VAL A 529 19.97 13.06 -3.39
CA VAL A 529 21.12 12.93 -4.30
C VAL A 529 22.20 12.09 -3.65
N THR A 530 22.85 11.26 -4.47
CA THR A 530 24.11 10.58 -4.16
C THR A 530 25.15 11.09 -5.15
N VAL A 531 26.34 11.43 -4.65
CA VAL A 531 27.42 11.98 -5.48
C VAL A 531 28.70 11.18 -5.28
N ASP A 532 29.47 11.03 -6.36
CA ASP A 532 30.71 10.26 -6.40
C ASP A 532 31.79 11.02 -7.20
N ALA A 533 32.88 11.35 -6.52
CA ALA A 533 34.04 12.07 -7.05
C ALA A 533 35.28 11.19 -7.28
N SER A 534 35.12 9.86 -7.37
CA SER A 534 36.24 8.92 -7.54
C SER A 534 37.02 9.08 -8.84
N ASP A 535 36.44 9.73 -9.86
CA ASP A 535 37.12 10.12 -11.10
C ASP A 535 37.96 11.43 -10.98
N SER A 536 37.93 12.12 -9.82
CA SER A 536 38.80 13.27 -9.58
C SER A 536 40.26 12.84 -9.40
N ILE A 537 41.20 13.54 -10.04
CA ILE A 537 42.62 13.16 -10.08
C ILE A 537 43.56 14.31 -9.71
N ASP A 538 44.66 13.97 -9.04
CA ASP A 538 45.80 14.88 -8.91
C ASP A 538 46.89 14.59 -9.98
N PRO A 539 47.37 15.58 -10.75
CA PRO A 539 48.44 15.39 -11.74
C PRO A 539 49.81 14.99 -11.17
N THR A 540 50.06 15.13 -9.86
CA THR A 540 51.32 14.71 -9.21
C THR A 540 51.21 13.40 -8.42
N GLY A 541 49.98 12.96 -8.12
CA GLY A 541 49.68 11.81 -7.27
C GLY A 541 49.60 12.14 -5.78
N ASP A 542 49.46 13.42 -5.41
CA ASP A 542 49.24 13.84 -4.02
C ASP A 542 47.82 13.46 -3.53
N ALA A 543 47.65 13.39 -2.20
CA ALA A 543 46.40 12.99 -1.58
C ALA A 543 45.34 14.12 -1.63
N LEU A 544 44.10 13.74 -1.96
CA LEU A 544 42.98 14.66 -2.16
C LEU A 544 42.06 14.75 -0.94
N GLU A 545 41.69 15.97 -0.57
CA GLU A 545 40.50 16.29 0.23
C GLU A 545 39.34 16.72 -0.69
N TYR A 546 38.12 16.36 -0.26
CA TYR A 546 36.88 16.60 -0.99
C TYR A 546 35.91 17.35 -0.08
N ALA A 547 35.35 18.46 -0.57
CA ALA A 547 34.36 19.28 0.12
C ALA A 547 33.17 19.54 -0.82
N TRP A 548 31.98 19.21 -0.35
CA TRP A 548 30.72 19.34 -1.08
C TRP A 548 29.89 20.50 -0.53
N ASP A 549 29.31 21.29 -1.43
CA ASP A 549 28.24 22.25 -1.17
C ASP A 549 27.02 21.79 -1.97
N PHE A 550 25.91 21.52 -1.30
CA PHE A 550 24.63 21.15 -1.91
C PHE A 550 23.63 22.30 -1.92
N THR A 551 23.87 23.38 -1.17
CA THR A 551 22.95 24.52 -1.08
C THR A 551 23.28 25.65 -2.05
N GLY A 552 24.52 25.69 -2.55
CA GLY A 552 25.05 26.74 -3.42
C GLY A 552 25.43 28.03 -2.67
N ASP A 553 25.56 28.00 -1.35
CA ASP A 553 25.90 29.17 -0.51
C ASP A 553 27.41 29.38 -0.32
N GLY A 554 28.25 28.42 -0.77
CA GLY A 554 29.70 28.43 -0.62
C GLY A 554 30.22 27.79 0.67
N VAL A 555 29.36 27.17 1.48
CA VAL A 555 29.71 26.46 2.72
C VAL A 555 29.81 24.96 2.46
N THR A 556 30.74 24.28 3.15
CA THR A 556 30.90 22.82 3.05
C THR A 556 29.85 22.08 3.89
N ASP A 557 28.84 21.51 3.22
CA ASP A 557 27.85 20.60 3.80
C ASP A 557 28.43 19.23 4.17
N ALA A 558 29.29 18.66 3.29
CA ALA A 558 29.80 17.30 3.44
C ALA A 558 31.25 17.15 2.94
N ARG A 559 31.90 16.03 3.30
CA ARG A 559 33.27 15.70 2.91
C ARG A 559 33.45 14.23 2.59
N GLY A 560 34.42 13.91 1.73
CA GLY A 560 34.76 12.56 1.29
C GLY A 560 34.46 12.29 -0.19
N VAL A 561 35.00 11.20 -0.73
CA VAL A 561 34.90 10.83 -2.16
C VAL A 561 33.44 10.65 -2.59
N THR A 562 32.60 10.10 -1.72
CA THR A 562 31.16 9.97 -1.92
C THR A 562 30.39 10.66 -0.81
N ALA A 563 29.24 11.23 -1.15
CA ALA A 563 28.33 11.88 -0.20
C ALA A 563 26.87 11.67 -0.59
N THR A 564 25.95 11.89 0.36
CA THR A 564 24.50 11.91 0.10
C THR A 564 23.87 13.12 0.77
N HIS A 565 22.89 13.73 0.09
CA HIS A 565 22.12 14.87 0.60
C HIS A 565 20.63 14.66 0.32
N GLY A 566 19.76 15.24 1.14
CA GLY A 566 18.30 15.15 0.98
C GLY A 566 17.65 16.52 1.10
N TYR A 567 17.13 17.02 -0.01
CA TYR A 567 16.52 18.35 -0.09
C TYR A 567 15.13 18.37 0.52
N GLY A 568 14.78 19.44 1.23
CA GLY A 568 13.46 19.61 1.83
C GLY A 568 12.34 20.01 0.85
N ARG A 569 12.66 20.28 -0.43
CA ARG A 569 11.73 20.71 -1.48
C ARG A 569 12.17 20.20 -2.87
N PRO A 570 11.23 19.92 -3.79
CA PRO A 570 11.55 19.76 -5.20
C PRO A 570 12.08 21.07 -5.81
N GLY A 571 12.62 20.99 -7.03
CA GLY A 571 13.17 22.11 -7.77
C GLY A 571 14.55 21.81 -8.36
N SER A 572 15.18 22.85 -8.90
CA SER A 572 16.54 22.77 -9.45
C SER A 572 17.56 23.21 -8.41
N HIS A 573 18.53 22.35 -8.12
CA HIS A 573 19.57 22.54 -7.11
C HIS A 573 20.95 22.43 -7.76
N THR A 574 21.89 23.31 -7.42
CA THR A 574 23.25 23.29 -7.96
C THR A 574 24.23 22.75 -6.93
N ILE A 575 24.81 21.60 -7.23
CA ILE A 575 25.83 20.95 -6.39
C ILE A 575 27.20 21.46 -6.83
N SER A 576 28.05 21.83 -5.86
CA SER A 576 29.45 22.15 -6.07
C SER A 576 30.36 21.17 -5.34
N LEU A 577 31.45 20.79 -6.02
CA LEU A 577 32.54 20.01 -5.48
C LEU A 577 33.82 20.84 -5.53
N LEU A 578 34.42 21.07 -4.36
CA LEU A 578 35.80 21.55 -4.21
C LEU A 578 36.71 20.35 -3.93
N VAL A 579 37.72 20.15 -4.78
CA VAL A 579 38.80 19.18 -4.58
C VAL A 579 40.09 19.94 -4.28
N ALA A 580 40.83 19.54 -3.24
CA ALA A 580 42.08 20.18 -2.85
C ALA A 580 43.17 19.15 -2.51
N ASP A 581 44.43 19.49 -2.77
CA ASP A 581 45.59 18.66 -2.45
C ASP A 581 46.27 19.07 -1.12
N VAL A 582 47.19 18.22 -0.65
CA VAL A 582 47.96 18.42 0.59
C VAL A 582 48.92 19.63 0.55
N LEU A 583 49.18 20.21 -0.63
CA LEU A 583 49.99 21.41 -0.82
C LEU A 583 49.13 22.69 -0.95
N GLY A 584 47.80 22.55 -0.91
CA GLY A 584 46.84 23.65 -0.90
C GLY A 584 46.54 24.25 -2.28
N ALA A 585 46.76 23.52 -3.38
CA ALA A 585 46.09 23.86 -4.64
C ALA A 585 44.76 23.10 -4.75
N SER A 586 43.84 23.63 -5.56
CA SER A 586 42.45 23.16 -5.60
C SER A 586 41.78 23.47 -6.93
N ASP A 587 40.75 22.71 -7.25
CA ASP A 587 39.87 22.89 -8.40
C ASP A 587 38.39 22.73 -7.99
N THR A 588 37.46 23.22 -8.81
CA THR A 588 36.04 23.26 -8.46
C THR A 588 35.15 22.90 -9.65
N SER A 589 34.24 21.95 -9.42
CA SER A 589 33.28 21.46 -10.40
C SER A 589 31.85 21.73 -9.92
N THR A 590 30.92 21.93 -10.85
CA THR A 590 29.51 22.24 -10.53
C THR A 590 28.55 21.51 -11.46
N GLN A 591 27.46 20.99 -10.92
CA GLN A 591 26.39 20.36 -11.70
C GLN A 591 25.02 20.69 -11.11
N THR A 592 24.10 21.14 -11.97
CA THR A 592 22.72 21.41 -11.60
C THR A 592 21.86 20.18 -11.85
N VAL A 593 21.03 19.83 -10.88
CA VAL A 593 20.10 18.69 -10.92
C VAL A 593 18.69 19.15 -10.58
N SER A 594 17.70 18.70 -11.35
CA SER A 594 16.29 18.94 -11.06
C SER A 594 15.69 17.74 -10.36
N LEU A 595 15.16 17.95 -9.15
CA LEU A 595 14.55 16.93 -8.32
C LEU A 595 13.03 17.15 -8.29
N ASN A 596 12.28 16.09 -8.57
CA ASN A 596 10.83 16.08 -8.52
C ASN A 596 10.32 15.54 -7.17
N SER A 597 9.10 15.92 -6.81
CA SER A 597 8.36 15.32 -5.69
C SER A 597 7.43 14.21 -6.18
N ALA A 598 7.02 13.33 -5.26
CA ALA A 598 5.89 12.46 -5.53
C ALA A 598 4.60 13.28 -5.70
N VAL A 599 3.90 13.05 -6.80
CA VAL A 599 2.52 13.48 -7.01
C VAL A 599 1.60 12.46 -6.34
N SER A 600 0.51 12.93 -5.74
CA SER A 600 -0.55 12.12 -5.17
C SER A 600 -1.83 12.35 -5.98
N ALA A 601 -2.18 11.41 -6.85
CA ALA A 601 -3.45 11.42 -7.57
C ALA A 601 -4.57 10.87 -6.66
N SER A 602 -5.68 11.59 -6.56
CA SER A 602 -6.85 11.19 -5.77
C SER A 602 -8.12 11.84 -6.32
N PHE A 603 -9.21 11.08 -6.38
CA PHE A 603 -10.51 11.59 -6.82
C PHE A 603 -11.70 10.92 -6.14
N THR A 604 -12.85 11.59 -6.18
CA THR A 604 -14.17 11.03 -5.90
C THR A 604 -15.00 10.93 -7.18
N SER A 605 -15.85 9.90 -7.28
CA SER A 605 -16.77 9.70 -8.41
C SER A 605 -18.21 9.50 -7.94
N SER A 606 -19.18 10.00 -8.71
CA SER A 606 -20.62 9.81 -8.44
C SER A 606 -21.38 9.52 -9.74
N ALA A 607 -22.19 8.46 -9.75
CA ALA A 607 -23.04 8.10 -10.89
C ALA A 607 -24.50 8.56 -10.71
N ASN A 608 -25.13 8.94 -11.83
CA ASN A 608 -26.57 9.16 -11.94
C ASN A 608 -27.02 8.67 -13.32
N GLY A 609 -27.90 7.66 -13.37
CA GLY A 609 -28.16 6.90 -14.58
C GLY A 609 -26.87 6.31 -15.16
N LEU A 610 -26.69 6.50 -16.48
CA LEU A 610 -25.47 6.16 -17.22
C LEU A 610 -24.37 7.24 -17.16
N SER A 611 -24.62 8.37 -16.48
CA SER A 611 -23.67 9.48 -16.39
C SER A 611 -22.85 9.43 -15.10
N VAL A 612 -21.56 9.75 -15.19
CA VAL A 612 -20.65 9.88 -14.04
C VAL A 612 -20.07 11.28 -14.00
N SER A 613 -19.99 11.84 -12.80
CA SER A 613 -19.18 13.03 -12.49
C SER A 613 -17.98 12.63 -11.62
N VAL A 614 -16.84 13.29 -11.82
CA VAL A 614 -15.61 13.06 -11.06
C VAL A 614 -14.97 14.37 -10.63
N ASP A 615 -14.34 14.37 -9.45
CA ASP A 615 -13.58 15.50 -8.88
C ASP A 615 -12.24 15.02 -8.32
N ALA A 616 -11.15 15.59 -8.84
CA ALA A 616 -9.77 15.34 -8.45
C ALA A 616 -9.19 16.41 -7.50
N SER A 617 -10.01 17.27 -6.91
CA SER A 617 -9.59 18.38 -6.02
C SER A 617 -8.75 17.95 -4.80
N ALA A 618 -8.80 16.67 -4.41
CA ALA A 618 -7.95 16.07 -3.38
C ALA A 618 -6.52 15.70 -3.86
N SER A 619 -6.23 15.80 -5.16
CA SER A 619 -4.91 15.54 -5.73
C SER A 619 -3.90 16.63 -5.35
N SER A 620 -2.64 16.26 -5.15
CA SER A 620 -1.59 17.18 -4.69
C SER A 620 -0.19 16.83 -5.20
N SER A 621 0.70 17.82 -5.27
CA SER A 621 2.16 17.64 -5.35
C SER A 621 2.80 18.52 -4.27
N ASN A 622 4.08 18.30 -3.97
CA ASN A 622 4.87 19.17 -3.09
C ASN A 622 5.63 20.25 -3.89
N ASP A 623 5.49 20.25 -5.22
CA ASP A 623 5.90 21.36 -6.08
C ASP A 623 4.92 22.56 -5.97
N SER A 624 5.40 23.73 -6.39
CA SER A 624 4.66 24.99 -6.48
C SER A 624 3.96 25.23 -7.83
N GLY A 625 4.19 24.38 -8.83
CA GLY A 625 3.56 24.48 -10.15
C GLY A 625 2.10 23.99 -10.18
N PRO A 626 1.33 24.37 -11.21
CA PRO A 626 -0.03 23.88 -11.40
C PRO A 626 -0.03 22.39 -11.77
N LEU A 627 -1.02 21.66 -11.25
CA LEU A 627 -1.29 20.27 -11.66
C LEU A 627 -2.09 20.24 -12.96
N SER A 628 -1.77 19.25 -13.80
CA SER A 628 -2.54 18.87 -14.97
C SER A 628 -3.22 17.52 -14.74
N TYR A 629 -4.41 17.33 -15.32
CA TYR A 629 -5.30 16.21 -15.04
C TYR A 629 -5.77 15.60 -16.36
N SER A 630 -5.62 14.28 -16.49
CA SER A 630 -6.08 13.49 -17.63
C SER A 630 -6.94 12.32 -17.12
N TRP A 631 -8.18 12.25 -17.60
CA TRP A 631 -9.15 11.22 -17.24
C TRP A 631 -9.28 10.21 -18.38
N ASP A 632 -9.17 8.94 -18.05
CA ASP A 632 -9.55 7.80 -18.89
C ASP A 632 -10.84 7.21 -18.31
N PHE A 633 -11.93 7.24 -19.09
CA PHE A 633 -13.22 6.67 -18.75
C PHE A 633 -13.48 5.33 -19.47
N THR A 634 -12.74 5.04 -20.55
CA THR A 634 -12.91 3.82 -21.36
C THR A 634 -12.05 2.64 -20.89
N GLY A 635 -10.95 2.92 -20.20
CA GLY A 635 -9.94 1.95 -19.77
C GLY A 635 -8.94 1.56 -20.87
N ASP A 636 -8.81 2.34 -21.93
CA ASP A 636 -7.87 2.07 -23.04
C ASP A 636 -6.48 2.71 -22.87
N GLY A 637 -6.31 3.55 -21.83
CA GLY A 637 -5.08 4.27 -21.53
C GLY A 637 -4.97 5.66 -22.20
N ALA A 638 -5.97 6.12 -22.95
CA ALA A 638 -6.03 7.45 -23.51
C ALA A 638 -6.78 8.45 -22.60
N GLY A 639 -6.46 9.74 -22.75
CA GLY A 639 -7.17 10.82 -22.05
C GLY A 639 -8.47 11.20 -22.77
N ASP A 640 -9.60 10.67 -22.32
CA ASP A 640 -10.96 11.05 -22.75
C ASP A 640 -11.31 12.51 -22.35
N ALA A 641 -10.86 12.97 -21.19
CA ALA A 641 -11.15 14.31 -20.68
C ALA A 641 -10.00 14.91 -19.86
N THR A 642 -10.08 16.22 -19.58
CA THR A 642 -9.06 16.95 -18.80
C THR A 642 -9.68 17.96 -17.84
N GLY A 643 -8.89 18.41 -16.85
CA GLY A 643 -9.32 19.36 -15.82
C GLY A 643 -9.62 18.69 -14.47
N VAL A 644 -9.69 19.50 -13.40
CA VAL A 644 -9.87 18.98 -12.01
C VAL A 644 -11.21 18.27 -11.80
N THR A 645 -12.26 18.66 -12.54
CA THR A 645 -13.56 17.98 -12.57
C THR A 645 -13.92 17.61 -14.00
N ALA A 646 -14.51 16.42 -14.20
CA ALA A 646 -14.98 15.97 -15.51
C ALA A 646 -16.30 15.20 -15.40
N THR A 647 -16.96 14.98 -16.54
CA THR A 647 -18.21 14.21 -16.66
C THR A 647 -18.18 13.33 -17.91
N HIS A 648 -18.70 12.12 -17.83
CA HIS A 648 -18.82 11.17 -18.95
C HIS A 648 -20.16 10.44 -18.90
N THR A 649 -20.71 10.06 -20.06
CA THR A 649 -21.97 9.29 -20.15
C THR A 649 -21.72 8.02 -20.96
N TYR A 650 -21.82 6.87 -20.29
CA TYR A 650 -21.60 5.58 -20.91
C TYR A 650 -22.76 5.18 -21.81
N GLN A 651 -22.48 4.43 -22.89
CA GLN A 651 -23.50 3.88 -23.79
C GLN A 651 -24.10 2.55 -23.29
N THR A 652 -23.51 1.99 -22.23
CA THR A 652 -23.98 0.77 -21.58
C THR A 652 -23.76 0.90 -20.08
N GLN A 653 -24.67 0.34 -19.31
CA GLN A 653 -24.55 0.20 -17.85
C GLN A 653 -23.46 -0.81 -17.42
N GLY A 654 -23.37 -1.07 -16.10
CA GLY A 654 -22.45 -1.98 -15.45
C GLY A 654 -21.30 -1.27 -14.73
N THR A 655 -20.42 -2.04 -14.09
CA THR A 655 -19.20 -1.50 -13.48
C THR A 655 -18.25 -0.98 -14.54
N LYS A 656 -17.80 0.26 -14.39
CA LYS A 656 -16.78 0.92 -15.22
C LYS A 656 -15.59 1.27 -14.33
N THR A 657 -14.39 1.20 -14.87
CA THR A 657 -13.18 1.66 -14.17
C THR A 657 -12.74 2.98 -14.79
N ILE A 658 -12.60 3.99 -13.96
CA ILE A 658 -12.09 5.31 -14.34
C ILE A 658 -10.67 5.42 -13.82
N ALA A 659 -9.74 5.82 -14.69
CA ALA A 659 -8.37 6.16 -14.32
C ALA A 659 -8.16 7.68 -14.38
N LEU A 660 -7.48 8.21 -13.38
CA LEU A 660 -6.99 9.58 -13.33
C LEU A 660 -5.47 9.55 -13.36
N THR A 661 -4.87 10.23 -14.32
CA THR A 661 -3.44 10.59 -14.30
C THR A 661 -3.29 12.08 -13.97
N VAL A 662 -2.54 12.38 -12.92
CA VAL A 662 -2.17 13.74 -12.51
C VAL A 662 -0.69 13.94 -12.76
N THR A 663 -0.32 15.05 -13.42
CA THR A 663 1.07 15.38 -13.75
C THR A 663 1.40 16.80 -13.31
N ASP A 664 2.52 17.00 -12.61
CA ASP A 664 2.98 18.31 -12.14
C ASP A 664 3.87 19.04 -13.16
N ALA A 665 4.23 20.30 -12.85
CA ALA A 665 4.98 21.16 -13.76
C ALA A 665 6.45 20.72 -14.00
N LEU A 666 6.95 19.77 -13.20
CA LEU A 666 8.27 19.15 -13.37
C LEU A 666 8.19 17.81 -14.12
N GLY A 667 7.00 17.39 -14.54
CA GLY A 667 6.76 16.17 -15.30
C GLY A 667 6.76 14.90 -14.44
N ALA A 668 6.67 15.00 -13.11
CA ALA A 668 6.30 13.85 -12.30
C ALA A 668 4.80 13.58 -12.46
N SER A 669 4.42 12.31 -12.57
CA SER A 669 3.03 11.90 -12.67
C SER A 669 2.70 10.79 -11.69
N ALA A 670 1.41 10.70 -11.34
CA ALA A 670 0.81 9.60 -10.61
C ALA A 670 -0.52 9.23 -11.25
N THR A 671 -0.81 7.93 -11.32
CA THR A 671 -2.07 7.40 -11.83
C THR A 671 -2.79 6.66 -10.71
N THR A 672 -4.10 6.87 -10.59
CA THR A 672 -4.98 6.14 -9.67
C THR A 672 -6.27 5.76 -10.39
N SER A 673 -6.90 4.67 -9.98
CA SER A 673 -8.13 4.17 -10.62
C SER A 673 -9.18 3.80 -9.58
N ALA A 674 -10.45 4.05 -9.92
CA ALA A 674 -11.59 3.64 -9.11
C ALA A 674 -12.69 3.06 -10.00
N SER A 675 -13.40 2.05 -9.49
CA SER A 675 -14.57 1.49 -10.18
C SER A 675 -15.85 2.15 -9.69
N VAL A 676 -16.74 2.47 -10.63
CA VAL A 676 -18.07 3.05 -10.40
C VAL A 676 -19.11 2.18 -11.09
N VAL A 677 -20.26 1.97 -10.45
CA VAL A 677 -21.40 1.29 -11.07
C VAL A 677 -22.31 2.35 -11.69
N VAL A 678 -22.46 2.31 -13.01
CA VAL A 678 -23.58 2.98 -13.70
C VAL A 678 -24.68 1.96 -13.95
N ASN A 679 -25.93 2.36 -13.75
CA ASN A 679 -27.10 1.55 -14.12
C ASN A 679 -27.97 2.36 -15.07
N ASP A 680 -28.62 1.71 -16.03
CA ASP A 680 -29.67 2.36 -16.82
C ASP A 680 -30.94 2.47 -15.96
N ASP A 681 -31.99 3.12 -16.45
CA ASP A 681 -33.31 3.00 -15.82
C ASP A 681 -34.01 1.72 -16.32
N PRO A 682 -34.82 1.05 -15.47
CA PRO A 682 -35.54 -0.16 -15.88
C PRO A 682 -36.59 0.13 -16.94
N VAL A 683 -37.07 -0.89 -17.66
CA VAL A 683 -38.12 -0.73 -18.69
C VAL A 683 -39.41 -1.44 -18.26
N ALA A 684 -40.47 -0.68 -18.02
CA ALA A 684 -41.80 -1.18 -17.67
C ALA A 684 -42.57 -1.63 -18.92
N SER A 685 -43.08 -2.86 -18.91
CA SER A 685 -43.83 -3.43 -20.03
C SER A 685 -44.73 -4.57 -19.58
N PHE A 686 -46.03 -4.50 -19.93
CA PHE A 686 -47.00 -5.53 -19.58
C PHE A 686 -48.10 -5.79 -20.62
N THR A 687 -48.72 -6.96 -20.47
CA THR A 687 -49.92 -7.38 -21.21
C THR A 687 -51.13 -7.50 -20.30
N THR A 688 -52.33 -7.41 -20.88
CA THR A 688 -53.63 -7.37 -20.18
C THR A 688 -54.58 -8.38 -20.79
N SER A 689 -55.27 -9.16 -19.96
CA SER A 689 -56.36 -10.06 -20.35
C SER A 689 -57.62 -9.76 -19.53
N VAL A 690 -58.79 -9.70 -20.17
CA VAL A 690 -60.07 -9.32 -19.53
C VAL A 690 -61.06 -10.48 -19.67
N ALA A 691 -61.68 -10.86 -18.55
CA ALA A 691 -62.67 -11.93 -18.46
C ALA A 691 -63.84 -11.48 -17.57
N GLY A 692 -64.82 -10.81 -18.18
CA GLY A 692 -65.93 -10.18 -17.44
C GLY A 692 -65.41 -9.10 -16.48
N PRO A 693 -65.73 -9.19 -15.17
CA PRO A 693 -65.24 -8.22 -14.16
C PRO A 693 -63.74 -8.38 -13.83
N VAL A 694 -63.11 -9.51 -14.20
CA VAL A 694 -61.73 -9.82 -13.83
C VAL A 694 -60.75 -9.36 -14.91
N VAL A 695 -59.67 -8.69 -14.50
CA VAL A 695 -58.49 -8.44 -15.34
C VAL A 695 -57.29 -9.14 -14.76
N SER A 696 -56.52 -9.82 -15.62
CA SER A 696 -55.20 -10.36 -15.30
C SER A 696 -54.13 -9.60 -16.08
N VAL A 697 -52.98 -9.41 -15.45
CA VAL A 697 -51.84 -8.68 -16.01
C VAL A 697 -50.55 -9.49 -15.89
N ASP A 698 -49.65 -9.29 -16.86
CA ASP A 698 -48.36 -9.99 -16.94
C ASP A 698 -47.27 -9.02 -17.41
N ALA A 699 -46.32 -8.73 -16.50
CA ALA A 699 -45.18 -7.86 -16.68
C ALA A 699 -43.86 -8.61 -17.01
N SER A 700 -43.92 -9.88 -17.40
CA SER A 700 -42.73 -10.67 -17.79
C SER A 700 -41.95 -10.12 -19.00
N ALA A 701 -42.51 -9.13 -19.70
CA ALA A 701 -41.85 -8.38 -20.77
C ALA A 701 -41.10 -7.12 -20.28
N SER A 702 -41.17 -6.78 -18.98
CA SER A 702 -40.35 -5.73 -18.36
C SER A 702 -38.91 -6.17 -18.20
N SER A 703 -37.94 -5.27 -18.35
CA SER A 703 -36.52 -5.62 -18.39
C SER A 703 -35.60 -4.64 -17.68
N ASP A 704 -34.68 -5.18 -16.90
CA ASP A 704 -33.43 -4.57 -16.42
C ASP A 704 -32.37 -5.68 -16.28
N SER A 705 -31.12 -5.27 -16.14
CA SER A 705 -29.98 -6.06 -15.66
C SER A 705 -30.12 -6.66 -14.26
N SER A 706 -30.87 -6.02 -13.36
CA SER A 706 -31.01 -6.39 -11.97
C SER A 706 -32.41 -6.96 -11.68
N PRO A 707 -32.61 -7.64 -10.52
CA PRO A 707 -33.92 -8.18 -10.17
C PRO A 707 -34.96 -7.06 -9.97
N LEU A 708 -35.96 -7.02 -10.85
CA LEU A 708 -37.08 -6.09 -10.75
C LEU A 708 -38.05 -6.48 -9.63
N THR A 709 -38.58 -5.45 -8.97
CA THR A 709 -39.84 -5.51 -8.21
C THR A 709 -40.95 -4.81 -9.00
N TYR A 710 -42.21 -5.16 -8.71
CA TYR A 710 -43.37 -4.79 -9.52
C TYR A 710 -44.50 -4.33 -8.60
N ALA A 711 -45.01 -3.12 -8.85
CA ALA A 711 -46.16 -2.53 -8.16
C ALA A 711 -47.25 -2.19 -9.19
N TRP A 712 -48.49 -2.60 -8.90
CA TRP A 712 -49.65 -2.40 -9.76
C TRP A 712 -50.65 -1.47 -9.07
N ASP A 713 -51.12 -0.46 -9.80
CA ASP A 713 -52.33 0.30 -9.48
C ASP A 713 -53.39 -0.07 -10.53
N PHE A 714 -54.53 -0.62 -10.08
CA PHE A 714 -55.67 -0.94 -10.94
C PHE A 714 -56.78 0.13 -10.85
N THR A 715 -56.73 1.01 -9.85
CA THR A 715 -57.75 2.07 -9.64
C THR A 715 -57.41 3.38 -10.36
N GLY A 716 -56.12 3.67 -10.55
CA GLY A 716 -55.59 4.92 -11.08
C GLY A 716 -55.57 6.05 -10.03
N ASP A 717 -55.42 5.72 -8.74
CA ASP A 717 -55.35 6.68 -7.63
C ASP A 717 -53.92 6.96 -7.12
N GLY A 718 -52.93 6.22 -7.63
CA GLY A 718 -51.53 6.30 -7.24
C GLY A 718 -51.13 5.37 -6.08
N VAL A 719 -51.99 4.45 -5.66
CA VAL A 719 -51.72 3.47 -4.60
C VAL A 719 -51.51 2.08 -5.18
N THR A 720 -50.57 1.32 -4.62
CA THR A 720 -50.30 -0.06 -5.02
C THR A 720 -51.39 -1.02 -4.51
N ASP A 721 -52.26 -1.49 -5.42
CA ASP A 721 -53.24 -2.56 -5.20
C ASP A 721 -52.60 -3.94 -5.07
N ALA A 722 -51.57 -4.24 -5.87
CA ALA A 722 -50.96 -5.57 -5.97
C ALA A 722 -49.47 -5.53 -6.34
N THR A 723 -48.77 -6.65 -6.14
CA THR A 723 -47.32 -6.77 -6.41
C THR A 723 -46.94 -8.09 -7.06
N GLY A 724 -45.90 -8.08 -7.89
CA GLY A 724 -45.32 -9.27 -8.53
C GLY A 724 -45.45 -9.29 -10.06
N VAL A 725 -44.73 -10.20 -10.74
CA VAL A 725 -44.66 -10.27 -12.22
C VAL A 725 -46.04 -10.43 -12.86
N THR A 726 -46.94 -11.17 -12.21
CA THR A 726 -48.34 -11.33 -12.63
C THR A 726 -49.27 -10.97 -11.48
N ALA A 727 -50.42 -10.38 -11.80
CA ALA A 727 -51.45 -10.00 -10.83
C ALA A 727 -52.84 -10.09 -11.47
N SER A 728 -53.89 -9.98 -10.65
CA SER A 728 -55.27 -9.86 -11.14
C SER A 728 -56.13 -9.04 -10.18
N HIS A 729 -57.09 -8.29 -10.74
CA HIS A 729 -58.05 -7.45 -10.02
C HIS A 729 -59.47 -7.73 -10.52
N THR A 730 -60.47 -7.59 -9.65
CA THR A 730 -61.89 -7.77 -10.00
C THR A 730 -62.64 -6.46 -9.76
N TYR A 731 -63.05 -5.81 -10.85
CA TYR A 731 -63.75 -4.53 -10.77
C TYR A 731 -65.22 -4.72 -10.40
N THR A 732 -65.75 -3.80 -9.59
CA THR A 732 -67.16 -3.74 -9.19
C THR A 732 -68.03 -2.85 -10.09
N SER A 733 -67.47 -2.35 -11.19
CA SER A 733 -68.15 -1.46 -12.15
C SER A 733 -67.58 -1.63 -13.56
N SER A 734 -68.46 -1.58 -14.56
CA SER A 734 -68.09 -1.55 -15.98
C SER A 734 -67.43 -0.22 -16.39
N GLY A 735 -67.06 -0.12 -17.67
CA GLY A 735 -66.41 1.04 -18.27
C GLY A 735 -64.90 0.92 -18.38
N ASN A 736 -64.24 2.00 -18.81
CA ASN A 736 -62.80 2.02 -19.00
C ASN A 736 -62.06 2.17 -17.66
N LYS A 737 -61.02 1.35 -17.46
CA LYS A 737 -60.11 1.39 -16.30
C LYS A 737 -58.69 1.53 -16.82
N THR A 738 -57.90 2.41 -16.21
CA THR A 738 -56.47 2.58 -16.55
C THR A 738 -55.65 1.92 -15.45
N ILE A 739 -54.82 0.96 -15.85
CA ILE A 739 -53.93 0.21 -14.97
C ILE A 739 -52.54 0.78 -15.16
N GLU A 740 -51.84 1.08 -14.07
CA GLU A 740 -50.44 1.46 -14.06
C GLU A 740 -49.58 0.32 -13.50
N LEU A 741 -48.44 0.09 -14.15
CA LEU A 741 -47.34 -0.71 -13.64
C LEU A 741 -46.17 0.22 -13.33
N THR A 742 -45.71 0.24 -12.09
CA THR A 742 -44.38 0.72 -11.73
C THR A 742 -43.45 -0.48 -11.55
N VAL A 743 -42.31 -0.49 -12.23
CA VAL A 743 -41.20 -1.41 -11.92
C VAL A 743 -40.11 -0.69 -11.15
N THR A 744 -39.39 -1.39 -10.27
CA THR A 744 -38.29 -0.81 -9.50
C THR A 744 -37.10 -1.75 -9.48
N ASP A 745 -35.92 -1.23 -9.83
CA ASP A 745 -34.66 -1.98 -9.86
C ASP A 745 -34.05 -2.20 -8.46
N ALA A 746 -32.97 -2.99 -8.37
CA ALA A 746 -32.28 -3.27 -7.11
C ALA A 746 -31.53 -2.06 -6.50
N LEU A 747 -31.50 -0.91 -7.18
CA LEU A 747 -30.88 0.35 -6.77
C LEU A 747 -31.92 1.44 -6.43
N GLY A 748 -33.22 1.15 -6.56
CA GLY A 748 -34.32 2.07 -6.28
C GLY A 748 -34.73 2.99 -7.44
N ARG A 749 -34.30 2.72 -8.68
CA ARG A 749 -34.71 3.44 -9.89
C ARG A 749 -36.01 2.84 -10.44
N THR A 750 -36.82 3.67 -11.08
CA THR A 750 -38.21 3.33 -11.42
C THR A 750 -38.58 3.71 -12.84
N ASP A 751 -39.36 2.87 -13.50
CA ASP A 751 -40.11 3.22 -14.72
C ASP A 751 -41.58 2.83 -14.56
N SER A 752 -42.46 3.53 -15.28
CA SER A 752 -43.91 3.50 -15.12
C SER A 752 -44.59 3.45 -16.48
N THR A 753 -45.50 2.48 -16.69
CA THR A 753 -46.28 2.39 -17.93
C THR A 753 -47.75 2.09 -17.66
N THR A 754 -48.63 2.66 -18.48
CA THR A 754 -50.10 2.62 -18.27
C THR A 754 -50.81 1.93 -19.43
N ARG A 755 -51.84 1.12 -19.14
CA ARG A 755 -52.74 0.55 -20.14
C ARG A 755 -54.21 0.70 -19.74
N THR A 756 -55.02 1.23 -20.65
CA THR A 756 -56.48 1.31 -20.48
C THR A 756 -57.16 0.06 -21.04
N VAL A 757 -58.04 -0.54 -20.25
CA VAL A 757 -58.88 -1.69 -20.60
C VAL A 757 -60.37 -1.34 -20.43
N SER A 758 -61.22 -1.89 -21.29
CA SER A 758 -62.68 -1.74 -21.18
C SER A 758 -63.27 -2.94 -20.44
N ILE A 759 -63.92 -2.69 -19.32
CA ILE A 759 -64.57 -3.71 -18.49
C ILE A 759 -66.05 -3.75 -18.82
N SER A 760 -66.57 -4.94 -19.10
CA SER A 760 -67.99 -5.19 -19.30
C SER A 760 -68.33 -6.63 -18.90
N GLY A 761 -69.62 -6.92 -18.77
CA GLY A 761 -70.10 -8.19 -18.26
C GLY A 761 -71.48 -8.47 -18.85
N THR A 762 -71.67 -9.68 -19.36
CA THR A 762 -72.99 -10.15 -19.77
C THR A 762 -73.83 -10.41 -18.51
N PRO A 763 -75.14 -10.12 -18.54
CA PRO A 763 -76.04 -10.61 -17.50
C PRO A 763 -76.07 -12.15 -17.51
N THR A 764 -76.75 -12.75 -16.53
CA THR A 764 -77.07 -14.17 -16.49
C THR A 764 -78.57 -14.32 -16.39
N ALA A 765 -79.18 -14.90 -17.43
CA ALA A 765 -80.61 -15.14 -17.53
C ALA A 765 -81.00 -16.39 -16.72
N ALA A 766 -81.88 -16.21 -15.75
CA ALA A 766 -82.43 -17.29 -14.92
C ALA A 766 -83.91 -17.03 -14.64
N PHE A 767 -84.73 -18.08 -14.74
CA PHE A 767 -86.15 -18.01 -14.43
C PHE A 767 -86.73 -19.35 -13.96
N THR A 768 -87.85 -19.28 -13.26
CA THR A 768 -88.71 -20.42 -12.92
C THR A 768 -90.01 -20.38 -13.70
N ILE A 769 -90.59 -21.56 -13.97
CA ILE A 769 -91.90 -21.74 -14.61
C ILE A 769 -92.87 -22.38 -13.62
N PHE A 770 -94.12 -21.91 -13.61
CA PHE A 770 -95.23 -22.51 -12.88
C PHE A 770 -96.40 -22.72 -13.85
N GLU A 771 -96.96 -23.94 -13.89
CA GLU A 771 -98.13 -24.28 -14.72
C GLU A 771 -99.33 -24.54 -13.81
N THR A 772 -100.51 -24.05 -14.19
CA THR A 772 -101.79 -24.40 -13.57
C THR A 772 -102.94 -24.25 -14.55
N GLY A 773 -103.43 -25.38 -15.05
CA GLY A 773 -104.68 -25.48 -15.82
C GLY A 773 -104.64 -24.78 -17.18
N GLY A 774 -103.50 -24.82 -17.85
CA GLY A 774 -103.24 -24.14 -19.13
C GLY A 774 -102.63 -22.75 -18.98
N VAL A 775 -102.62 -22.16 -17.78
CA VAL A 775 -101.86 -20.93 -17.50
C VAL A 775 -100.42 -21.30 -17.17
N VAL A 776 -99.49 -20.62 -17.81
CA VAL A 776 -98.05 -20.73 -17.62
C VAL A 776 -97.53 -19.38 -17.15
N ASP A 777 -97.21 -19.29 -15.87
CA ASP A 777 -96.59 -18.14 -15.23
C ASP A 777 -95.07 -18.33 -15.18
N VAL A 778 -94.31 -17.25 -15.39
CA VAL A 778 -92.85 -17.24 -15.34
C VAL A 778 -92.32 -16.06 -14.54
N ASP A 779 -91.24 -16.31 -13.80
CA ASP A 779 -90.55 -15.31 -12.97
C ASP A 779 -89.04 -15.37 -13.20
N ALA A 780 -88.46 -14.25 -13.64
CA ALA A 780 -87.03 -14.04 -13.89
C ALA A 780 -86.30 -13.32 -12.75
N SER A 781 -86.91 -13.20 -11.56
CA SER A 781 -86.34 -12.53 -10.38
C SER A 781 -84.99 -13.07 -9.89
N SER A 782 -84.57 -14.24 -10.38
CA SER A 782 -83.27 -14.87 -10.13
C SER A 782 -82.18 -14.51 -11.15
N SER A 783 -82.49 -13.74 -12.20
CA SER A 783 -81.50 -13.21 -13.15
C SER A 783 -80.60 -12.16 -12.50
N THR A 784 -79.31 -12.15 -12.86
CA THR A 784 -78.29 -11.29 -12.21
C THR A 784 -77.35 -10.64 -13.21
N ASP A 785 -76.90 -9.42 -12.91
CA ASP A 785 -75.82 -8.73 -13.63
C ASP A 785 -74.51 -8.73 -12.80
N PRO A 786 -73.32 -8.97 -13.40
CA PRO A 786 -72.04 -8.97 -12.69
C PRO A 786 -71.67 -7.69 -11.93
N PHE A 787 -72.23 -6.53 -12.32
CA PHE A 787 -72.03 -5.24 -11.65
C PHE A 787 -73.33 -4.70 -11.02
N GLY A 788 -74.41 -5.49 -11.01
CA GLY A 788 -75.72 -5.06 -10.52
C GLY A 788 -76.41 -4.01 -11.41
N LEU A 789 -76.06 -3.95 -12.70
CA LEU A 789 -76.75 -3.07 -13.66
C LEU A 789 -78.24 -3.42 -13.79
N ALA A 790 -79.05 -2.42 -14.15
CA ALA A 790 -80.49 -2.63 -14.33
C ALA A 790 -80.76 -3.53 -15.54
N LEU A 791 -81.68 -4.48 -15.36
CA LEU A 791 -82.03 -5.49 -16.36
C LEU A 791 -83.39 -5.19 -17.01
N THR A 792 -83.48 -5.36 -18.33
CA THR A 792 -84.74 -5.53 -19.05
C THR A 792 -84.93 -6.99 -19.44
N TYR A 793 -86.19 -7.40 -19.55
CA TYR A 793 -86.61 -8.79 -19.68
C TYR A 793 -87.60 -8.88 -20.84
N ASP A 794 -87.25 -9.67 -21.85
CA ASP A 794 -88.04 -9.89 -23.06
C ASP A 794 -88.34 -11.40 -23.18
N TRP A 795 -89.63 -11.74 -23.19
CA TRP A 795 -90.11 -13.12 -23.23
C TRP A 795 -90.68 -13.48 -24.59
N THR A 796 -90.37 -14.68 -25.08
CA THR A 796 -91.06 -15.29 -26.22
C THR A 796 -91.66 -16.63 -25.80
N PHE A 797 -92.99 -16.74 -25.86
CA PHE A 797 -93.72 -17.99 -25.67
C PHE A 797 -93.87 -18.71 -27.02
N GLU A 798 -93.50 -19.99 -27.11
CA GLU A 798 -93.65 -20.75 -28.35
C GLU A 798 -95.12 -20.77 -28.81
N SER A 799 -95.37 -20.41 -30.08
CA SER A 799 -96.70 -20.19 -30.66
C SER A 799 -97.58 -19.11 -29.97
N GLY A 800 -97.01 -18.33 -29.04
CA GLY A 800 -97.68 -17.26 -28.31
C GLY A 800 -97.22 -15.84 -28.70
N PRO A 801 -97.67 -14.81 -27.95
CA PRO A 801 -97.17 -13.45 -28.07
C PRO A 801 -95.79 -13.29 -27.39
N THR A 802 -95.16 -12.13 -27.59
CA THR A 802 -94.07 -11.68 -26.72
C THR A 802 -94.61 -10.93 -25.50
N ALA A 803 -93.84 -10.93 -24.41
CA ALA A 803 -94.15 -10.18 -23.19
C ALA A 803 -92.88 -9.54 -22.61
N THR A 804 -93.01 -8.61 -21.67
CA THR A 804 -91.86 -7.91 -21.05
C THR A 804 -92.03 -7.73 -19.54
N GLY A 805 -90.90 -7.59 -18.83
CA GLY A 805 -90.85 -7.40 -17.38
C GLY A 805 -90.45 -8.67 -16.62
N VAL A 806 -90.15 -8.53 -15.32
CA VAL A 806 -89.58 -9.59 -14.46
C VAL A 806 -90.47 -10.85 -14.43
N THR A 807 -91.79 -10.67 -14.47
CA THR A 807 -92.79 -11.75 -14.47
C THR A 807 -93.71 -11.64 -15.67
N ALA A 808 -94.05 -12.77 -16.30
CA ALA A 808 -95.01 -12.83 -17.40
C ALA A 808 -95.94 -14.05 -17.26
N SER A 809 -97.06 -14.05 -17.99
CA SER A 809 -98.08 -15.09 -17.95
C SER A 809 -98.66 -15.34 -19.34
N HIS A 810 -98.79 -16.60 -19.77
CA HIS A 810 -99.50 -16.96 -21.01
C HIS A 810 -100.48 -18.11 -20.79
N PHE A 811 -101.53 -18.18 -21.61
CA PHE A 811 -102.55 -19.24 -21.53
C PHE A 811 -102.58 -20.06 -22.82
N TYR A 812 -102.23 -21.34 -22.71
CA TYR A 812 -102.24 -22.29 -23.81
C TYR A 812 -103.59 -22.99 -23.92
N THR A 813 -104.20 -22.91 -25.10
CA THR A 813 -105.55 -23.44 -25.40
C THR A 813 -105.56 -24.91 -25.84
N LEU A 814 -104.39 -25.52 -25.97
CA LEU A 814 -104.19 -26.91 -26.38
C LEU A 814 -103.13 -27.57 -25.48
N PRO A 815 -103.25 -28.88 -25.19
CA PRO A 815 -102.21 -29.62 -24.49
C PRO A 815 -100.98 -29.81 -25.39
N GLY A 816 -99.78 -29.73 -24.80
CA GLY A 816 -98.52 -29.79 -25.55
C GLY A 816 -97.32 -29.41 -24.71
N THR A 817 -96.11 -29.66 -25.24
CA THR A 817 -94.87 -29.11 -24.68
C THR A 817 -94.49 -27.86 -25.45
N TYR A 818 -94.27 -26.77 -24.72
CA TYR A 818 -93.96 -25.46 -25.26
C TYR A 818 -92.63 -24.94 -24.72
N ALA A 819 -91.78 -24.40 -25.60
CA ALA A 819 -90.60 -23.66 -25.22
C ALA A 819 -90.95 -22.23 -24.79
N ILE A 820 -90.29 -21.77 -23.73
CA ILE A 820 -90.29 -20.38 -23.27
C ILE A 820 -88.85 -19.91 -23.32
N THR A 821 -88.60 -18.81 -24.02
CA THR A 821 -87.29 -18.16 -24.04
C THR A 821 -87.37 -16.81 -23.33
N LEU A 822 -86.43 -16.59 -22.42
CA LEU A 822 -86.15 -15.30 -21.80
C LEU A 822 -84.87 -14.74 -22.44
N VAL A 823 -84.93 -13.49 -22.89
CA VAL A 823 -83.75 -12.66 -23.16
C VAL A 823 -83.64 -11.63 -22.03
N VAL A 824 -82.48 -11.59 -21.39
CA VAL A 824 -82.14 -10.56 -20.39
C VAL A 824 -81.13 -9.61 -21.00
N THR A 825 -81.36 -8.30 -20.90
CA THR A 825 -80.45 -7.26 -21.41
C THR A 825 -80.08 -6.30 -20.26
N ASN A 826 -78.79 -5.95 -20.11
CA ASN A 826 -78.37 -4.94 -19.14
C ASN A 826 -78.24 -3.53 -19.76
N THR A 827 -78.00 -2.50 -18.94
CA THR A 827 -77.89 -1.11 -19.42
C THR A 827 -76.75 -0.86 -20.39
N ASP A 828 -75.72 -1.73 -20.39
CA ASP A 828 -74.59 -1.65 -21.31
C ASP A 828 -74.89 -2.31 -22.67
N GLY A 829 -76.11 -2.83 -22.85
CA GLY A 829 -76.61 -3.45 -24.08
C GLY A 829 -76.15 -4.90 -24.28
N LEU A 830 -75.56 -5.53 -23.25
CA LEU A 830 -75.16 -6.92 -23.30
C LEU A 830 -76.33 -7.83 -22.91
N THR A 831 -76.45 -8.96 -23.60
CA THR A 831 -77.57 -9.89 -23.47
C THR A 831 -77.13 -11.27 -23.05
N ASP A 832 -78.04 -11.98 -22.36
CA ASP A 832 -78.00 -13.43 -22.18
C ASP A 832 -79.39 -14.02 -22.49
N THR A 833 -79.45 -15.32 -22.77
CA THR A 833 -80.68 -15.97 -23.27
C THR A 833 -80.81 -17.40 -22.74
N LEU A 834 -81.90 -17.65 -22.00
CA LEU A 834 -82.23 -18.96 -21.47
C LEU A 834 -83.54 -19.45 -22.09
N THR A 835 -83.55 -20.69 -22.58
CA THR A 835 -84.77 -21.38 -23.03
C THR A 835 -85.04 -22.58 -22.12
N GLN A 836 -86.29 -22.72 -21.67
CA GLN A 836 -86.79 -23.87 -20.90
C GLN A 836 -88.11 -24.34 -21.52
N SER A 837 -88.50 -25.60 -21.29
CA SER A 837 -89.75 -26.16 -21.81
C SER A 837 -90.71 -26.56 -20.69
N VAL A 838 -91.99 -26.31 -20.90
CA VAL A 838 -93.09 -26.71 -20.00
C VAL A 838 -94.08 -27.58 -20.75
N THR A 839 -94.67 -28.57 -20.08
CA THR A 839 -95.76 -29.40 -20.64
C THR A 839 -97.08 -28.97 -20.02
N VAL A 840 -98.01 -28.53 -20.87
CA VAL A 840 -99.40 -28.21 -20.53
C VAL A 840 -100.25 -29.48 -20.75
N PRO A 841 -101.02 -29.94 -19.75
CA PRO A 841 -101.72 -31.24 -19.75
C PRO A 841 -103.06 -31.26 -20.49
#